data_AF-A0A1H8EJ60-F1
#
_entry.id   AF-A0A1H8EJ60-F1
#
_cell.length_a   1.000
_cell.length_b   1.000
_cell.length_c   1.000
_cell.angle_alpha   90.00
_cell.angle_beta   90.00
_cell.angle_gamma   90.00
#
_symmetry.space_group_name_H-M   'P 1'
#
loop_
_entity.id
_entity.type
_entity.pdbx_description
1 polymer ?
#
loop_
_entity_poly.entity_id
_entity_poly.type
_entity_poly.pdbx_seq_one_letter_code
_entity_poly.pdbx_strand_id
1 'polypeptide(L)'
;MRKPIRGALAAFAGALLLATGTTVAGGPAAEAASTAQAARAGSSTATAGPLLGWSSWSSIRREPTAQKIEAQAKALKDSGLAKEGFVYANVDDFWYHCPGSQGPDVDAYGRWVTDEAAFPPQGAKNGIQAVADYVHSLGLKFGLYVTPGISKQAVARNTAIEGTSYHADDIATTTDEANYNCGGMVGIDYTKPGAQDFVDSWAGQFAGWGIDYLKIDGVGTPDIGDVRAWSQALRQTGRPIHLELSNSLDIANTAAWQQLSDGWRTGGDIECYCGPNGSSTPLTSWSSITSRFDQVAAWAPYGGPAGYNDYDSLEIGNGTDDGLTPDERRTQMSLWSLAASPLLLGSDLTRLDPTDLGMLRNTDVLGVDQDGIDARRIVKGADSQVFAKTEQNGDAVVGLFNTGSAPREVATTAAALGLPSSRDYALTDLWSHGTTESAGRIAADVPPHGVALVRVHPARQAVRDAAPSVTLALDWAPAASDSTTRTVTATLSDNGSRPVTNAALALTGPDGATIGTTSPTRTPVLTPGGALKATYTVALKPSDALFATSDFQGTGSYRFGSSATHLAVGDTVTVNHTVGAPYRTYASTTASFSQSGTRLGIRAQGADLYTPVDEYGTIYLPGAEHDGSTTTVKIDAQADTNVWAKAGIMVRNDITEAGASPGYLALVETPGNGYLLDWDADGDGQLDSQDSTGTATYPSWLKLVRHGTTYSGYYSTDDSTWNLVGTITLPTAAPTQDVGLTATSHAAGTTGETDFDSFTTD
;
A
#
# COMPACT_ATOMS: atom_id res chain seq x y z
N MET A 1 52.55 -23.34 -57.67
CA MET A 1 51.60 -23.06 -58.77
C MET A 1 51.00 -21.68 -58.57
N ARG A 2 50.67 -21.01 -59.68
CA ARG A 2 50.45 -19.56 -59.85
C ARG A 2 49.21 -19.01 -59.10
N LYS A 3 49.31 -17.77 -58.58
CA LYS A 3 48.23 -16.77 -58.36
C LYS A 3 47.57 -16.37 -59.70
N PRO A 4 46.65 -15.36 -59.87
CA PRO A 4 45.85 -14.46 -58.96
C PRO A 4 44.35 -14.32 -59.41
N ILE A 5 43.45 -13.44 -58.90
CA ILE A 5 43.04 -12.06 -59.36
C ILE A 5 41.61 -11.82 -58.79
N ARG A 6 41.24 -10.79 -57.98
CA ARG A 6 40.90 -9.34 -58.20
C ARG A 6 39.62 -9.01 -59.01
N GLY A 7 38.79 -8.08 -58.46
CA GLY A 7 37.86 -7.17 -59.17
C GLY A 7 36.37 -7.55 -59.04
N ALA A 8 35.37 -6.74 -58.67
CA ALA A 8 35.04 -5.29 -58.62
C ALA A 8 33.81 -4.99 -59.52
N LEU A 9 32.85 -4.20 -58.98
CA LEU A 9 31.72 -3.47 -59.61
C LEU A 9 30.57 -4.27 -60.28
N ALA A 10 29.31 -3.93 -59.94
CA ALA A 10 28.49 -2.97 -60.72
C ALA A 10 27.01 -2.93 -60.24
N ALA A 11 26.35 -1.86 -60.64
CA ALA A 11 25.09 -1.31 -60.18
C ALA A 11 23.90 -1.56 -61.15
N PHE A 12 22.68 -1.38 -60.61
CA PHE A 12 21.42 -0.90 -61.21
C PHE A 12 20.74 -1.59 -62.42
N ALA A 13 19.50 -2.04 -62.21
CA ALA A 13 18.25 -1.75 -62.97
C ALA A 13 17.09 -2.41 -62.19
N GLY A 14 15.93 -1.83 -61.88
CA GLY A 14 15.15 -0.81 -62.58
C GLY A 14 13.88 -1.47 -63.13
N ALA A 15 12.77 -1.44 -62.38
CA ALA A 15 11.44 -1.73 -62.93
C ALA A 15 10.36 -0.94 -62.16
N LEU A 16 9.80 0.00 -62.91
CA LEU A 16 8.68 0.88 -62.64
C LEU A 16 7.37 0.07 -62.64
N LEU A 17 6.46 0.28 -61.68
CA LEU A 17 5.07 -0.15 -61.80
C LEU A 17 4.12 0.93 -61.26
N LEU A 18 3.10 1.18 -62.09
CA LEU A 18 2.20 2.31 -62.07
C LEU A 18 1.27 2.33 -60.85
N ALA A 19 0.99 3.54 -60.39
CA ALA A 19 -0.07 3.86 -59.45
C ALA A 19 -1.45 3.68 -60.10
N THR A 20 -2.28 2.83 -59.50
CA THR A 20 -3.75 2.91 -59.61
C THR A 20 -4.27 3.28 -58.23
N GLY A 21 -4.82 4.49 -58.12
CA GLY A 21 -5.47 4.96 -56.90
C GLY A 21 -6.71 4.14 -56.59
N THR A 22 -6.70 3.47 -55.45
CA THR A 22 -7.89 3.01 -54.75
C THR A 22 -8.13 3.95 -53.59
N THR A 23 -9.15 4.79 -53.70
CA THR A 23 -9.76 5.49 -52.57
C THR A 23 -10.26 4.43 -51.59
N VAL A 24 -9.57 4.23 -50.47
CA VAL A 24 -10.10 3.47 -49.35
C VAL A 24 -11.19 4.35 -48.72
N ALA A 25 -12.44 4.00 -49.00
CA ALA A 25 -13.58 4.49 -48.24
C ALA A 25 -13.36 4.09 -46.77
N GLY A 26 -13.34 5.08 -45.88
CA GLY A 26 -13.39 4.83 -44.44
C GLY A 26 -14.64 4.00 -44.13
N GLY A 27 -14.45 2.83 -43.54
CA GLY A 27 -15.55 1.97 -43.15
C GLY A 27 -16.40 2.61 -42.03
N PRO A 28 -17.62 2.09 -41.81
CA PRO A 28 -18.56 2.62 -40.81
C PRO A 28 -18.00 2.64 -39.37
N ALA A 29 -16.90 1.92 -39.10
CA ALA A 29 -16.18 1.94 -37.83
C ALA A 29 -15.36 3.24 -37.60
N ALA A 30 -14.84 3.87 -38.65
CA ALA A 30 -14.08 5.13 -38.54
C ALA A 30 -15.02 6.34 -38.39
N GLU A 31 -16.19 6.32 -39.05
CA GLU A 31 -17.26 7.29 -38.83
C GLU A 31 -17.92 7.12 -37.45
N ALA A 32 -18.11 5.90 -36.96
CA ALA A 32 -18.59 5.63 -35.60
C ALA A 32 -17.58 6.07 -34.51
N ALA A 33 -16.28 5.89 -34.72
CA ALA A 33 -15.24 6.40 -33.83
C ALA A 33 -15.17 7.93 -33.83
N SER A 34 -15.34 8.57 -35.00
CA SER A 34 -15.34 10.03 -35.11
C SER A 34 -16.61 10.68 -34.53
N THR A 35 -17.76 10.01 -34.60
CA THR A 35 -19.02 10.48 -34.01
C THR A 35 -19.07 10.23 -32.51
N ALA A 36 -18.45 9.16 -31.99
CA ALA A 36 -18.25 8.95 -30.55
C ALA A 36 -17.28 9.97 -29.91
N GLN A 37 -16.23 10.36 -30.63
CA GLN A 37 -15.26 11.37 -30.18
C GLN A 37 -15.83 12.80 -30.26
N ALA A 38 -16.67 13.09 -31.26
CA ALA A 38 -17.39 14.36 -31.39
C ALA A 38 -18.55 14.49 -30.39
N ALA A 39 -19.20 13.38 -30.00
CA ALA A 39 -20.20 13.36 -28.92
C ALA A 39 -19.57 13.60 -27.52
N ARG A 40 -18.28 13.27 -27.33
CA ARG A 40 -17.53 13.57 -26.10
C ARG A 40 -17.07 15.03 -26.00
N ALA A 41 -16.83 15.72 -27.12
CA ALA A 41 -16.33 17.10 -27.11
C ALA A 41 -17.35 18.14 -26.59
N GLY A 42 -18.63 17.78 -26.48
CA GLY A 42 -19.68 18.66 -25.98
C GLY A 42 -20.11 18.44 -24.53
N SER A 43 -19.59 17.42 -23.83
CA SER A 43 -20.16 17.02 -22.53
C SER A 43 -19.27 16.21 -21.59
N SER A 44 -17.95 16.11 -21.80
CA SER A 44 -17.07 15.53 -20.77
C SER A 44 -16.80 16.56 -19.67
N THR A 45 -17.22 16.25 -18.45
CA THR A 45 -16.80 16.92 -17.20
C THR A 45 -15.38 16.56 -16.78
N ALA A 46 -14.73 15.64 -17.51
CA ALA A 46 -13.35 15.21 -17.32
C ALA A 46 -12.45 16.42 -17.05
N THR A 47 -11.97 16.50 -15.81
CA THR A 47 -10.85 17.36 -15.45
C THR A 47 -9.65 16.95 -16.31
N ALA A 48 -8.83 17.93 -16.73
CA ALA A 48 -7.68 17.64 -17.59
C ALA A 48 -6.64 16.70 -16.93
N GLY A 49 -6.73 16.52 -15.61
CA GLY A 49 -5.94 15.60 -14.79
C GLY A 49 -6.78 14.99 -13.64
N PRO A 50 -6.19 14.10 -12.84
CA PRO A 50 -6.84 13.49 -11.67
C PRO A 50 -7.31 14.54 -10.65
N LEU A 51 -8.30 14.19 -9.83
CA LEU A 51 -8.86 15.10 -8.83
C LEU A 51 -7.88 15.34 -7.67
N LEU A 52 -7.85 16.56 -7.16
CA LEU A 52 -7.15 16.91 -5.92
C LEU A 52 -8.17 17.43 -4.90
N GLY A 53 -8.17 16.88 -3.69
CA GLY A 53 -9.17 17.25 -2.69
C GLY A 53 -8.97 16.61 -1.33
N TRP A 54 -10.06 16.46 -0.60
CA TRP A 54 -10.12 15.88 0.74
C TRP A 54 -11.42 15.09 0.91
N SER A 55 -11.36 13.98 1.65
CA SER A 55 -12.51 13.16 2.03
C SER A 55 -12.59 12.98 3.54
N SER A 56 -13.80 12.92 4.09
CA SER A 56 -14.01 12.81 5.53
C SER A 56 -13.75 11.42 6.12
N TRP A 57 -13.65 10.37 5.29
CA TRP A 57 -13.62 9.00 5.77
C TRP A 57 -12.47 8.74 6.74
N SER A 58 -11.21 8.97 6.36
CA SER A 58 -10.06 8.51 7.15
C SER A 58 -10.03 9.12 8.56
N SER A 59 -10.17 10.46 8.65
CA SER A 59 -10.01 11.21 9.91
C SER A 59 -11.29 11.46 10.70
N ILE A 60 -12.44 11.69 10.06
CA ILE A 60 -13.72 11.98 10.75
C ILE A 60 -14.58 10.72 10.88
N ARG A 61 -14.48 9.79 9.93
CA ARG A 61 -15.18 8.49 9.93
C ARG A 61 -16.68 8.62 10.16
N ARG A 62 -17.15 8.07 11.27
CA ARG A 62 -18.56 7.80 11.59
C ARG A 62 -19.30 9.01 12.18
N GLU A 63 -18.61 10.13 12.38
CA GLU A 63 -19.16 11.30 13.05
C GLU A 63 -19.03 12.60 12.24
N PRO A 64 -19.36 12.63 10.94
CA PRO A 64 -19.35 13.87 10.19
C PRO A 64 -20.48 14.79 10.68
N THR A 65 -20.19 16.08 10.77
CA THR A 65 -21.18 17.13 11.05
C THR A 65 -20.90 18.33 10.16
N ALA A 66 -21.92 19.16 9.91
CA ALA A 66 -21.74 20.39 9.14
C ALA A 66 -20.53 21.21 9.62
N GLN A 67 -20.42 21.40 10.95
CA GLN A 67 -19.31 22.13 11.53
C GLN A 67 -17.93 21.51 11.25
N LYS A 68 -17.80 20.18 11.38
CA LYS A 68 -16.52 19.49 11.11
C LYS A 68 -16.15 19.64 9.64
N ILE A 69 -17.09 19.43 8.72
CA ILE A 69 -16.85 19.53 7.27
C ILE A 69 -16.49 20.96 6.84
N GLU A 70 -17.22 21.96 7.34
CA GLU A 70 -16.93 23.38 7.08
C GLU A 70 -15.53 23.77 7.60
N ALA A 71 -15.11 23.23 8.75
CA ALA A 71 -13.77 23.47 9.29
C ALA A 71 -12.67 22.89 8.39
N GLN A 72 -12.87 21.70 7.85
CA GLN A 72 -11.92 21.07 6.92
C GLN A 72 -11.82 21.83 5.60
N ALA A 73 -12.97 22.22 5.02
CA ALA A 73 -13.00 23.04 3.80
C ALA A 73 -12.30 24.40 4.02
N LYS A 74 -12.52 25.02 5.18
CA LYS A 74 -11.83 26.27 5.54
C LYS A 74 -10.31 26.05 5.67
N ALA A 75 -9.87 24.97 6.31
CA ALA A 75 -8.46 24.64 6.43
C ALA A 75 -7.80 24.33 5.08
N LEU A 76 -8.51 23.67 4.17
CA LEU A 76 -8.07 23.42 2.79
C LEU A 76 -7.77 24.73 2.04
N LYS A 77 -8.63 25.73 2.20
CA LYS A 77 -8.41 27.07 1.63
C LYS A 77 -7.26 27.81 2.31
N ASP A 78 -7.28 27.87 3.65
CA ASP A 78 -6.38 28.71 4.43
C ASP A 78 -4.92 28.22 4.40
N SER A 79 -4.71 26.90 4.29
CA SER A 79 -3.39 26.27 4.13
C SER A 79 -2.72 26.63 2.79
N GLY A 80 -3.50 27.10 1.81
CA GLY A 80 -3.06 27.39 0.45
C GLY A 80 -3.09 26.19 -0.49
N LEU A 81 -3.49 25.00 -0.04
CA LEU A 81 -3.63 23.81 -0.88
C LEU A 81 -4.60 24.02 -2.05
N ALA A 82 -5.66 24.81 -1.84
CA ALA A 82 -6.58 25.21 -2.91
C ALA A 82 -5.89 25.94 -4.08
N LYS A 83 -4.77 26.63 -3.85
CA LYS A 83 -3.98 27.28 -4.91
C LYS A 83 -3.15 26.29 -5.72
N GLU A 84 -2.81 25.15 -5.11
CA GLU A 84 -2.08 24.06 -5.76
C GLU A 84 -3.03 23.06 -6.46
N GLY A 85 -4.34 23.29 -6.39
CA GLY A 85 -5.37 22.53 -7.12
C GLY A 85 -6.28 21.66 -6.25
N PHE A 86 -6.01 21.53 -4.95
CA PHE A 86 -6.88 20.78 -4.03
C PHE A 86 -8.18 21.52 -3.76
N VAL A 87 -9.23 21.20 -4.52
CA VAL A 87 -10.48 21.98 -4.53
C VAL A 87 -11.71 21.21 -4.09
N TYR A 88 -11.64 19.89 -3.94
CA TYR A 88 -12.78 19.09 -3.50
C TYR A 88 -12.77 18.91 -1.99
N ALA A 89 -13.91 19.14 -1.34
CA ALA A 89 -14.16 18.80 0.06
C ALA A 89 -15.38 17.88 0.13
N ASN A 90 -15.13 16.59 0.33
CA ASN A 90 -16.14 15.55 0.19
C ASN A 90 -16.60 15.05 1.58
N VAL A 91 -17.90 14.88 1.73
CA VAL A 91 -18.50 14.14 2.85
C VAL A 91 -18.71 12.71 2.40
N ASP A 92 -18.08 11.78 3.10
CA ASP A 92 -18.25 10.35 2.89
C ASP A 92 -19.55 9.86 3.58
N ASP A 93 -19.64 8.59 3.98
CA ASP A 93 -20.81 8.02 4.67
C ASP A 93 -21.21 8.80 5.96
N PHE A 94 -22.36 8.48 6.55
CA PHE A 94 -22.93 9.04 7.79
C PHE A 94 -23.54 10.45 7.70
N TRP A 95 -23.84 10.97 6.50
CA TRP A 95 -24.55 12.25 6.36
C TRP A 95 -26.08 12.15 6.50
N TYR A 96 -26.63 10.94 6.39
CA TYR A 96 -28.06 10.65 6.36
C TYR A 96 -28.55 10.00 7.65
N HIS A 97 -29.86 10.08 7.89
CA HIS A 97 -30.48 9.48 9.08
C HIS A 97 -30.58 7.95 8.91
N CYS A 98 -29.92 7.21 9.81
CA CYS A 98 -29.99 5.75 9.88
C CYS A 98 -30.75 5.29 11.13
N PRO A 99 -32.03 4.89 11.02
CA PRO A 99 -32.83 4.48 12.19
C PRO A 99 -32.61 3.01 12.61
N GLY A 100 -31.86 2.23 11.83
CA GLY A 100 -31.54 0.83 12.13
C GLY A 100 -31.35 -0.04 10.89
N SER A 101 -31.32 -1.36 11.06
CA SER A 101 -30.96 -2.34 10.02
C SER A 101 -31.95 -2.47 8.85
N GLN A 102 -33.05 -1.72 8.86
CA GLN A 102 -34.00 -1.64 7.74
C GLN A 102 -33.56 -0.64 6.66
N GLY A 103 -32.37 -0.05 6.82
CA GLY A 103 -31.76 0.87 5.87
C GLY A 103 -32.12 2.32 6.13
N PRO A 104 -31.53 3.24 5.32
CA PRO A 104 -31.68 4.67 5.49
C PRO A 104 -33.14 5.10 5.54
N ASP A 105 -33.45 6.08 6.38
CA ASP A 105 -34.77 6.70 6.38
C ASP A 105 -34.97 7.52 5.11
N VAL A 106 -36.22 7.63 4.64
CA VAL A 106 -36.54 8.17 3.32
C VAL A 106 -37.65 9.21 3.34
N ASP A 107 -37.55 10.16 2.39
CA ASP A 107 -38.56 11.16 2.11
C ASP A 107 -39.81 10.53 1.45
N ALA A 108 -40.81 11.37 1.14
CA ALA A 108 -42.05 10.92 0.50
C ALA A 108 -41.84 10.29 -0.90
N TYR A 109 -40.64 10.44 -1.47
CA TYR A 109 -40.26 9.94 -2.78
C TYR A 109 -39.22 8.79 -2.73
N GLY A 110 -38.93 8.28 -1.53
CA GLY A 110 -38.00 7.15 -1.35
C GLY A 110 -36.52 7.54 -1.36
N ARG A 111 -36.17 8.83 -1.32
CA ARG A 111 -34.78 9.31 -1.25
C ARG A 111 -34.33 9.48 0.19
N TRP A 112 -33.06 9.26 0.50
CA TRP A 112 -32.58 9.32 1.89
C TRP A 112 -32.74 10.72 2.47
N VAL A 113 -33.14 10.77 3.74
CA VAL A 113 -33.22 12.02 4.48
C VAL A 113 -31.90 12.31 5.19
N THR A 114 -31.47 13.57 5.14
CA THR A 114 -30.30 14.07 5.89
C THR A 114 -30.51 13.88 7.39
N ASP A 115 -29.44 13.54 8.13
CA ASP A 115 -29.47 13.64 9.59
C ASP A 115 -29.42 15.12 10.00
N GLU A 116 -30.58 15.68 10.36
CA GLU A 116 -30.69 17.10 10.75
C GLU A 116 -29.97 17.43 12.06
N ALA A 117 -29.63 16.45 12.90
CA ALA A 117 -28.85 16.68 14.10
C ALA A 117 -27.37 16.95 13.76
N ALA A 118 -26.83 16.21 12.79
CA ALA A 118 -25.46 16.39 12.30
C ALA A 118 -25.33 17.52 11.27
N PHE A 119 -26.36 17.67 10.42
CA PHE A 119 -26.42 18.64 9.31
C PHE A 119 -27.73 19.44 9.40
N PRO A 120 -27.79 20.45 10.29
CA PRO A 120 -29.02 21.20 10.51
C PRO A 120 -29.41 22.04 9.29
N PRO A 121 -30.71 22.10 8.93
CA PRO A 121 -31.18 22.91 7.81
C PRO A 121 -31.03 24.42 8.08
N GLN A 122 -30.87 25.21 7.02
CA GLN A 122 -30.84 26.67 7.08
C GLN A 122 -32.05 27.28 6.39
N GLY A 123 -33.10 27.55 7.18
CA GLY A 123 -34.39 28.01 6.64
C GLY A 123 -35.04 26.92 5.80
N ALA A 124 -35.24 27.17 4.50
CA ALA A 124 -35.78 26.19 3.57
C ALA A 124 -34.71 25.30 2.91
N LYS A 125 -33.42 25.57 3.15
CA LYS A 125 -32.32 24.78 2.59
C LYS A 125 -32.08 23.55 3.43
N ASN A 126 -31.90 22.42 2.76
CA ASN A 126 -31.41 21.18 3.38
C ASN A 126 -30.01 21.43 4.00
N GLY A 127 -29.67 20.70 5.07
CA GLY A 127 -28.38 20.87 5.76
C GLY A 127 -27.15 20.60 4.87
N ILE A 128 -27.23 19.60 3.99
CA ILE A 128 -26.17 19.30 3.01
C ILE A 128 -26.02 20.44 2.01
N GLN A 129 -27.13 20.98 1.51
CA GLN A 129 -27.10 22.16 0.64
C GLN A 129 -26.47 23.37 1.33
N ALA A 130 -26.73 23.57 2.62
CA ALA A 130 -26.12 24.67 3.38
C ALA A 130 -24.59 24.53 3.50
N VAL A 131 -24.09 23.30 3.71
CA VAL A 131 -22.65 23.01 3.72
C VAL A 131 -22.06 23.20 2.32
N ALA A 132 -22.72 22.69 1.27
CA ALA A 132 -22.28 22.88 -0.11
C ALA A 132 -22.14 24.37 -0.47
N ASP A 133 -23.14 25.18 -0.14
CA ASP A 133 -23.10 26.65 -0.32
C ASP A 133 -21.92 27.30 0.42
N TYR A 134 -21.62 26.84 1.64
CA TYR A 134 -20.47 27.32 2.40
C TYR A 134 -19.15 26.97 1.69
N VAL A 135 -18.98 25.71 1.29
CA VAL A 135 -17.79 25.21 0.57
C VAL A 135 -17.61 25.98 -0.75
N HIS A 136 -18.67 26.22 -1.51
CA HIS A 136 -18.62 27.04 -2.73
C HIS A 136 -18.25 28.49 -2.43
N SER A 137 -18.70 29.07 -1.32
CA SER A 137 -18.33 30.43 -0.91
C SER A 137 -16.81 30.58 -0.65
N LEU A 138 -16.13 29.46 -0.37
CA LEU A 138 -14.69 29.40 -0.22
C LEU A 138 -13.96 29.32 -1.58
N GLY A 139 -14.67 29.07 -2.68
CA GLY A 139 -14.10 28.81 -4.00
C GLY A 139 -13.73 27.34 -4.23
N LEU A 140 -14.27 26.44 -3.40
CA LEU A 140 -14.06 25.00 -3.45
C LEU A 140 -15.28 24.30 -4.10
N LYS A 141 -15.18 22.99 -4.26
CA LYS A 141 -16.20 22.07 -4.76
C LYS A 141 -16.60 21.10 -3.68
N PHE A 142 -17.85 20.65 -3.68
CA PHE A 142 -18.41 19.82 -2.63
C PHE A 142 -18.87 18.45 -3.15
N GLY A 143 -18.51 17.39 -2.43
CA GLY A 143 -18.84 16.02 -2.79
C GLY A 143 -19.68 15.28 -1.75
N LEU A 144 -20.43 14.28 -2.21
CA LEU A 144 -21.32 13.46 -1.39
C LEU A 144 -21.19 11.96 -1.71
N TYR A 145 -21.76 11.14 -0.85
CA TYR A 145 -21.70 9.68 -0.85
C TYR A 145 -23.10 9.05 -0.94
N VAL A 146 -23.24 7.97 -1.73
CA VAL A 146 -24.42 7.08 -1.76
C VAL A 146 -23.98 5.63 -2.02
N THR A 147 -24.92 4.68 -1.94
CA THR A 147 -24.73 3.27 -2.33
C THR A 147 -25.76 2.86 -3.39
N PRO A 148 -25.53 1.77 -4.16
CA PRO A 148 -26.51 1.21 -5.10
C PRO A 148 -27.85 0.85 -4.46
N GLY A 149 -28.86 0.71 -5.32
CA GLY A 149 -30.18 0.22 -4.95
C GLY A 149 -31.13 1.25 -4.32
N ILE A 150 -32.14 0.72 -3.64
CA ILE A 150 -33.22 1.45 -2.97
C ILE A 150 -33.40 0.95 -1.53
N SER A 151 -33.71 1.86 -0.60
CA SER A 151 -33.89 1.51 0.82
C SER A 151 -35.11 0.60 1.02
N LYS A 152 -34.97 -0.45 1.83
CA LYS A 152 -36.09 -1.32 2.25
C LYS A 152 -37.20 -0.51 2.93
N GLN A 153 -36.89 0.65 3.51
CA GLN A 153 -37.92 1.55 4.05
C GLN A 153 -38.77 2.21 2.96
N ALA A 154 -38.19 2.58 1.83
CA ALA A 154 -38.94 3.10 0.69
C ALA A 154 -39.91 2.03 0.16
N VAL A 155 -39.43 0.79 0.03
CA VAL A 155 -40.22 -0.37 -0.38
C VAL A 155 -41.35 -0.66 0.63
N ALA A 156 -41.03 -0.74 1.92
CA ALA A 156 -42.01 -1.06 2.96
C ALA A 156 -43.11 0.01 3.10
N ARG A 157 -42.76 1.29 2.91
CA ARG A 157 -43.72 2.40 2.89
C ARG A 157 -44.39 2.57 1.52
N ASN A 158 -43.91 1.83 0.52
CA ASN A 158 -44.24 1.95 -0.89
C ASN A 158 -44.31 3.42 -1.34
N THR A 159 -43.22 4.16 -1.09
CA THR A 159 -43.15 5.59 -1.42
C THR A 159 -43.32 5.82 -2.91
N ALA A 160 -43.92 6.94 -3.29
CA ALA A 160 -44.05 7.32 -4.70
C ALA A 160 -42.67 7.57 -5.33
N ILE A 161 -42.53 7.45 -6.65
CA ILE A 161 -41.35 7.91 -7.38
C ILE A 161 -41.67 9.29 -7.95
N GLU A 162 -40.86 10.29 -7.60
CA GLU A 162 -41.11 11.70 -7.96
C GLU A 162 -41.40 11.88 -9.45
N GLY A 163 -42.48 12.60 -9.77
CA GLY A 163 -42.86 12.88 -11.16
C GLY A 163 -43.53 11.73 -11.91
N THR A 164 -43.77 10.58 -11.27
CA THR A 164 -44.36 9.40 -11.93
C THR A 164 -45.62 8.88 -11.20
N SER A 165 -46.26 7.87 -11.78
CA SER A 165 -47.32 7.09 -11.11
C SER A 165 -46.81 5.83 -10.41
N TYR A 166 -45.50 5.55 -10.49
CA TYR A 166 -44.87 4.35 -9.93
C TYR A 166 -44.43 4.58 -8.49
N HIS A 167 -44.18 3.48 -7.79
CA HIS A 167 -43.76 3.46 -6.39
C HIS A 167 -42.55 2.54 -6.20
N ALA A 168 -41.90 2.64 -5.04
CA ALA A 168 -40.69 1.88 -4.72
C ALA A 168 -40.85 0.35 -4.93
N ASP A 169 -42.00 -0.23 -4.57
CA ASP A 169 -42.26 -1.67 -4.73
C ASP A 169 -42.42 -2.10 -6.20
N ASP A 170 -42.72 -1.17 -7.12
CA ASP A 170 -42.84 -1.46 -8.55
C ASP A 170 -41.47 -1.76 -9.21
N ILE A 171 -40.39 -1.22 -8.63
CA ILE A 171 -39.03 -1.25 -9.20
C ILE A 171 -38.04 -2.04 -8.35
N ALA A 172 -38.35 -2.32 -7.09
CA ALA A 172 -37.44 -3.02 -6.19
C ALA A 172 -37.29 -4.51 -6.53
N THR A 173 -36.09 -5.03 -6.34
CA THR A 173 -35.80 -6.46 -6.37
C THR A 173 -35.75 -7.02 -4.94
N THR A 174 -35.55 -8.33 -4.82
CA THR A 174 -35.29 -9.00 -3.53
C THR A 174 -33.80 -9.18 -3.24
N THR A 175 -32.91 -8.72 -4.13
CA THR A 175 -31.46 -8.86 -3.96
C THR A 175 -31.00 -7.81 -2.97
N ASP A 176 -30.27 -8.21 -1.93
CA ASP A 176 -29.67 -7.27 -0.97
C ASP A 176 -28.50 -6.54 -1.63
N GLU A 177 -28.40 -5.23 -1.35
CA GLU A 177 -27.28 -4.39 -1.80
C GLU A 177 -26.38 -3.98 -0.64
N ALA A 178 -25.12 -3.70 -0.97
CA ALA A 178 -24.13 -3.28 0.01
C ALA A 178 -24.43 -1.86 0.53
N ASN A 179 -24.51 -1.73 1.84
CA ASN A 179 -24.43 -0.47 2.57
C ASN A 179 -23.79 -0.75 3.93
N TYR A 180 -22.53 -0.34 4.09
CA TYR A 180 -21.68 -0.79 5.20
C TYR A 180 -22.06 -0.19 6.56
N ASN A 181 -22.78 0.93 6.57
CA ASN A 181 -23.25 1.59 7.79
C ASN A 181 -24.65 1.15 8.19
N CYS A 182 -25.65 1.47 7.36
CA CYS A 182 -27.05 1.29 7.70
C CYS A 182 -27.65 -0.05 7.21
N GLY A 183 -27.00 -0.69 6.24
CA GLY A 183 -27.52 -1.87 5.56
C GLY A 183 -28.87 -1.59 4.90
N GLY A 184 -29.70 -2.62 4.77
CA GLY A 184 -31.12 -2.47 4.41
C GLY A 184 -31.39 -1.86 3.04
N MET A 185 -30.49 -2.05 2.08
CA MET A 185 -30.68 -1.69 0.68
C MET A 185 -31.05 -2.94 -0.13
N VAL A 186 -31.86 -2.76 -1.18
CA VAL A 186 -32.16 -3.81 -2.18
C VAL A 186 -31.98 -3.29 -3.60
N GLY A 187 -31.72 -4.18 -4.54
CA GLY A 187 -31.42 -3.80 -5.93
C GLY A 187 -32.64 -3.22 -6.64
N ILE A 188 -32.40 -2.49 -7.72
CA ILE A 188 -33.43 -1.91 -8.60
C ILE A 188 -33.52 -2.70 -9.91
N ASP A 189 -34.72 -3.11 -10.31
CA ASP A 189 -34.97 -3.72 -11.61
C ASP A 189 -35.11 -2.62 -12.68
N TYR A 190 -33.99 -2.28 -13.31
CA TYR A 190 -33.94 -1.28 -14.39
C TYR A 190 -34.71 -1.65 -15.66
N THR A 191 -35.35 -2.82 -15.73
CA THR A 191 -36.31 -3.15 -16.80
C THR A 191 -37.72 -2.59 -16.53
N LYS A 192 -37.99 -2.15 -15.30
CA LYS A 192 -39.28 -1.60 -14.89
C LYS A 192 -39.40 -0.12 -15.22
N PRO A 193 -40.59 0.35 -15.65
CA PRO A 193 -40.83 1.78 -15.76
C PRO A 193 -40.80 2.42 -14.36
N GLY A 194 -40.28 3.65 -14.25
CA GLY A 194 -40.04 4.33 -12.98
C GLY A 194 -38.64 4.13 -12.40
N ALA A 195 -37.90 3.07 -12.81
CA ALA A 195 -36.58 2.78 -12.24
C ALA A 195 -35.54 3.89 -12.55
N GLN A 196 -35.46 4.32 -13.81
CA GLN A 196 -34.60 5.45 -14.19
C GLN A 196 -35.10 6.76 -13.57
N ASP A 197 -36.41 6.99 -13.53
CA ASP A 197 -37.00 8.22 -12.96
C ASP A 197 -36.65 8.36 -11.46
N PHE A 198 -36.55 7.26 -10.72
CA PHE A 198 -36.11 7.26 -9.33
C PHE A 198 -34.67 7.80 -9.21
N VAL A 199 -33.74 7.29 -10.03
CA VAL A 199 -32.35 7.76 -10.03
C VAL A 199 -32.23 9.21 -10.57
N ASP A 200 -33.05 9.58 -11.56
CA ASP A 200 -33.13 10.95 -12.08
C ASP A 200 -33.59 11.93 -10.99
N SER A 201 -34.53 11.52 -10.12
CA SER A 201 -35.00 12.34 -8.99
C SER A 201 -33.92 12.60 -7.94
N TRP A 202 -33.03 11.63 -7.71
CA TRP A 202 -31.86 11.77 -6.85
C TRP A 202 -30.82 12.70 -7.46
N ALA A 203 -30.44 12.47 -8.72
CA ALA A 203 -29.48 13.31 -9.42
C ALA A 203 -29.96 14.77 -9.50
N GLY A 204 -31.26 15.00 -9.77
CA GLY A 204 -31.87 16.33 -9.75
C GLY A 204 -31.79 17.01 -8.37
N GLN A 205 -32.03 16.27 -7.29
CA GLN A 205 -31.88 16.77 -5.92
C GLN A 205 -30.43 17.18 -5.62
N PHE A 206 -29.46 16.32 -5.94
CA PHE A 206 -28.04 16.59 -5.73
C PHE A 206 -27.54 17.76 -6.57
N ALA A 207 -27.96 17.87 -7.83
CA ALA A 207 -27.67 19.03 -8.65
C ALA A 207 -28.27 20.32 -8.07
N GLY A 208 -29.49 20.26 -7.55
CA GLY A 208 -30.16 21.37 -6.86
C GLY A 208 -29.48 21.78 -5.55
N TRP A 209 -28.84 20.84 -4.84
CA TRP A 209 -28.01 21.13 -3.66
C TRP A 209 -26.62 21.65 -4.01
N GLY A 210 -26.21 21.59 -5.27
CA GLY A 210 -24.90 22.06 -5.71
C GLY A 210 -23.79 21.02 -5.56
N ILE A 211 -24.09 19.73 -5.52
CA ILE A 211 -23.05 18.69 -5.48
C ILE A 211 -22.19 18.74 -6.75
N ASP A 212 -20.88 18.59 -6.63
CA ASP A 212 -19.88 18.60 -7.72
C ASP A 212 -19.19 17.24 -7.92
N TYR A 213 -19.34 16.35 -6.94
CA TYR A 213 -18.72 15.03 -6.89
C TYR A 213 -19.67 14.06 -6.17
N LEU A 214 -19.86 12.87 -6.73
CA LEU A 214 -20.65 11.81 -6.14
C LEU A 214 -19.82 10.52 -6.11
N LYS A 215 -19.57 10.01 -4.91
CA LYS A 215 -19.05 8.66 -4.69
C LYS A 215 -20.22 7.68 -4.55
N ILE A 216 -20.24 6.65 -5.38
CA ILE A 216 -21.13 5.49 -5.22
C ILE A 216 -20.30 4.35 -4.67
N ASP A 217 -20.61 3.91 -3.45
CA ASP A 217 -19.84 2.92 -2.72
C ASP A 217 -20.55 1.56 -2.63
N GLY A 218 -19.80 0.49 -2.37
CA GLY A 218 -20.31 -0.88 -2.38
C GLY A 218 -20.61 -1.42 -3.78
N VAL A 219 -20.12 -0.78 -4.84
CA VAL A 219 -20.29 -1.19 -6.23
C VAL A 219 -19.53 -2.49 -6.52
N GLY A 220 -20.22 -3.48 -7.08
CA GLY A 220 -19.67 -4.69 -7.65
C GLY A 220 -20.12 -4.95 -9.09
N THR A 221 -19.77 -6.12 -9.62
CA THR A 221 -20.18 -6.55 -10.98
C THR A 221 -21.70 -6.52 -11.22
N PRO A 222 -22.57 -6.90 -10.26
CA PRO A 222 -24.03 -6.81 -10.44
C PRO A 222 -24.54 -5.36 -10.63
N ASP A 223 -23.85 -4.38 -10.07
CA ASP A 223 -24.25 -2.97 -10.00
C ASP A 223 -23.97 -2.16 -11.27
N ILE A 224 -23.51 -2.79 -12.35
CA ILE A 224 -23.30 -2.10 -13.64
C ILE A 224 -24.60 -1.43 -14.13
N GLY A 225 -25.76 -1.98 -13.77
CA GLY A 225 -27.07 -1.37 -14.02
C GLY A 225 -27.23 -0.03 -13.29
N ASP A 226 -26.98 -0.02 -11.97
CA ASP A 226 -27.04 1.17 -11.13
C ASP A 226 -26.07 2.26 -11.59
N VAL A 227 -24.82 1.88 -11.84
CA VAL A 227 -23.81 2.82 -12.33
C VAL A 227 -24.23 3.44 -13.66
N ARG A 228 -24.84 2.67 -14.56
CA ARG A 228 -25.37 3.20 -15.83
C ARG A 228 -26.50 4.20 -15.61
N ALA A 229 -27.43 3.89 -14.72
CA ALA A 229 -28.56 4.75 -14.40
C ALA A 229 -28.08 6.07 -13.78
N TRP A 230 -27.16 6.03 -12.80
CA TRP A 230 -26.55 7.22 -12.20
C TRP A 230 -25.76 8.04 -13.21
N SER A 231 -24.91 7.40 -14.01
CA SER A 231 -24.15 8.05 -15.08
C SER A 231 -25.06 8.82 -16.05
N GLN A 232 -26.20 8.23 -16.43
CA GLN A 232 -27.21 8.89 -17.25
C GLN A 232 -27.90 10.04 -16.51
N ALA A 233 -28.38 9.79 -15.29
CA ALA A 233 -29.11 10.75 -14.48
C ALA A 233 -28.29 12.01 -14.22
N LEU A 234 -27.03 11.87 -13.79
CA LEU A 234 -26.11 12.98 -13.53
C LEU A 234 -25.90 13.84 -14.78
N ARG A 235 -25.69 13.23 -15.96
CA ARG A 235 -25.58 13.96 -17.24
C ARG A 235 -26.84 14.75 -17.59
N GLN A 236 -28.02 14.21 -17.29
CA GLN A 236 -29.29 14.89 -17.60
C GLN A 236 -29.52 16.15 -16.76
N THR A 237 -28.92 16.24 -15.57
CA THR A 237 -29.07 17.43 -14.71
C THR A 237 -28.51 18.70 -15.34
N GLY A 238 -27.55 18.59 -16.27
CA GLY A 238 -26.82 19.71 -16.84
C GLY A 238 -25.79 20.34 -15.90
N ARG A 239 -25.65 19.85 -14.66
CA ARG A 239 -24.59 20.24 -13.73
C ARG A 239 -23.39 19.29 -13.89
N PRO A 240 -22.16 19.81 -13.98
CA PRO A 240 -20.96 18.97 -13.89
C PRO A 240 -20.83 18.29 -12.53
N ILE A 241 -21.04 16.97 -12.47
CA ILE A 241 -20.84 16.16 -11.26
C ILE A 241 -19.90 15.01 -11.61
N HIS A 242 -18.75 14.94 -10.94
CA HIS A 242 -17.81 13.82 -11.07
C HIS A 242 -18.43 12.57 -10.46
N LEU A 243 -18.42 11.45 -11.19
CA LEU A 243 -18.88 10.17 -10.69
C LEU A 243 -17.70 9.27 -10.33
N GLU A 244 -17.52 9.00 -9.03
CA GLU A 244 -16.50 8.09 -8.49
C GLU A 244 -17.14 6.77 -8.05
N LEU A 245 -16.52 5.63 -8.38
CA LEU A 245 -16.98 4.32 -7.94
C LEU A 245 -16.09 3.75 -6.83
N SER A 246 -16.71 3.10 -5.85
CA SER A 246 -16.07 2.44 -4.71
C SER A 246 -16.86 1.17 -4.39
N ASN A 247 -16.32 0.10 -3.80
CA ASN A 247 -15.00 -0.02 -3.17
C ASN A 247 -14.00 -0.78 -4.05
N SER A 248 -13.87 -2.10 -3.91
CA SER A 248 -12.90 -2.89 -4.68
C SER A 248 -13.46 -3.37 -6.02
N LEU A 249 -13.42 -2.53 -7.05
CA LEU A 249 -14.02 -2.85 -8.36
C LEU A 249 -13.29 -4.02 -9.05
N ASP A 250 -14.05 -4.85 -9.77
CA ASP A 250 -13.49 -5.96 -10.55
C ASP A 250 -12.82 -5.44 -11.83
N ILE A 251 -11.52 -5.73 -11.98
CA ILE A 251 -10.71 -5.36 -13.14
C ILE A 251 -11.24 -5.95 -14.46
N ALA A 252 -11.98 -7.06 -14.40
CA ALA A 252 -12.62 -7.66 -15.57
C ALA A 252 -13.70 -6.75 -16.21
N ASN A 253 -14.21 -5.78 -15.45
CA ASN A 253 -15.27 -4.86 -15.87
C ASN A 253 -14.76 -3.44 -16.19
N THR A 254 -13.45 -3.24 -16.33
CA THR A 254 -12.82 -1.94 -16.66
C THR A 254 -13.46 -1.21 -17.83
N ALA A 255 -13.86 -1.93 -18.89
CA ALA A 255 -14.54 -1.32 -20.03
C ALA A 255 -15.89 -0.67 -19.66
N ALA A 256 -16.61 -1.24 -18.68
CA ALA A 256 -17.84 -0.65 -18.16
C ALA A 256 -17.55 0.55 -17.26
N TRP A 257 -16.58 0.44 -16.35
CA TRP A 257 -16.17 1.53 -15.46
C TRP A 257 -15.72 2.76 -16.26
N GLN A 258 -14.79 2.59 -17.20
CA GLN A 258 -14.33 3.63 -18.13
C GLN A 258 -15.43 4.26 -18.98
N GLN A 259 -16.51 3.52 -19.26
CA GLN A 259 -17.62 4.05 -20.03
C GLN A 259 -18.59 4.87 -19.18
N LEU A 260 -18.74 4.51 -17.91
CA LEU A 260 -19.86 4.96 -17.09
C LEU A 260 -19.45 5.93 -15.97
N SER A 261 -18.20 5.97 -15.52
CA SER A 261 -17.73 6.84 -14.44
C SER A 261 -16.51 7.67 -14.84
N ASP A 262 -16.14 8.61 -13.97
CA ASP A 262 -14.95 9.46 -14.11
C ASP A 262 -13.76 8.93 -13.29
N GLY A 263 -14.01 8.02 -12.34
CA GLY A 263 -12.99 7.28 -11.58
C GLY A 263 -13.55 6.00 -10.97
N TRP A 264 -12.67 5.10 -10.55
CA TRP A 264 -13.03 3.85 -9.85
C TRP A 264 -11.92 3.38 -8.92
N ARG A 265 -12.30 2.94 -7.73
CA ARG A 265 -11.38 2.39 -6.76
C ARG A 265 -10.94 0.98 -7.10
N THR A 266 -9.64 0.72 -7.03
CA THR A 266 -9.03 -0.53 -7.51
C THR A 266 -8.88 -1.62 -6.47
N GLY A 267 -9.04 -1.25 -5.19
CA GLY A 267 -8.75 -2.10 -4.04
C GLY A 267 -9.67 -1.76 -2.86
N GLY A 268 -9.43 -2.39 -1.72
CA GLY A 268 -10.15 -2.05 -0.49
C GLY A 268 -9.72 -0.70 0.06
N ASP A 269 -10.17 -0.41 1.27
CA ASP A 269 -9.76 0.77 2.01
C ASP A 269 -8.24 0.80 2.25
N ILE A 270 -7.64 2.00 2.22
CA ILE A 270 -6.22 2.21 2.56
C ILE A 270 -6.01 2.30 4.06
N GLU A 271 -7.07 2.52 4.84
CA GLU A 271 -7.00 2.66 6.28
C GLU A 271 -6.73 1.31 6.98
N CYS A 272 -5.95 1.31 8.08
CA CYS A 272 -5.59 0.05 8.75
C CYS A 272 -6.60 -0.48 9.78
N TYR A 273 -7.67 0.27 10.10
CA TYR A 273 -8.69 -0.11 11.12
C TYR A 273 -8.11 -0.63 12.45
N CYS A 274 -6.93 -0.13 12.78
CA CYS A 274 -5.96 -0.67 13.70
C CYS A 274 -6.12 -0.10 15.13
N GLY A 275 -6.91 0.96 15.30
CA GLY A 275 -7.21 1.54 16.61
C GLY A 275 -8.40 0.86 17.32
N PRO A 276 -8.48 0.94 18.67
CA PRO A 276 -9.57 0.36 19.44
C PRO A 276 -10.93 0.88 18.96
N ASN A 277 -11.92 -0.02 18.88
CA ASN A 277 -13.26 0.26 18.35
C ASN A 277 -13.29 0.84 16.91
N GLY A 278 -12.25 0.60 16.10
CA GLY A 278 -12.15 1.14 14.74
C GLY A 278 -11.76 2.62 14.70
N SER A 279 -11.08 3.12 15.74
CA SER A 279 -10.47 4.45 15.79
C SER A 279 -9.59 4.73 14.55
N SER A 280 -9.54 6.00 14.14
CA SER A 280 -8.83 6.52 12.96
C SER A 280 -7.32 6.69 13.15
N THR A 281 -6.75 6.28 14.29
CA THR A 281 -5.34 6.54 14.58
C THR A 281 -4.62 5.25 15.01
N PRO A 282 -3.59 4.81 14.26
CA PRO A 282 -3.11 5.43 13.01
C PRO A 282 -4.12 5.35 11.86
N LEU A 283 -4.06 6.30 10.90
CA LEU A 283 -4.97 6.33 9.74
C LEU A 283 -4.73 5.12 8.83
N THR A 284 -3.46 4.85 8.52
CA THR A 284 -3.01 3.76 7.65
C THR A 284 -1.77 3.07 8.22
N SER A 285 -1.22 2.13 7.46
CA SER A 285 -0.02 1.38 7.78
C SER A 285 0.83 1.18 6.53
N TRP A 286 2.13 0.93 6.72
CA TRP A 286 3.01 0.56 5.62
C TRP A 286 2.52 -0.67 4.84
N SER A 287 1.90 -1.65 5.51
CA SER A 287 1.31 -2.82 4.84
C SER A 287 0.18 -2.44 3.88
N SER A 288 -0.62 -1.43 4.23
CA SER A 288 -1.68 -0.92 3.37
C SER A 288 -1.09 -0.25 2.12
N ILE A 289 -0.03 0.55 2.27
CA ILE A 289 0.68 1.17 1.15
C ILE A 289 1.36 0.13 0.25
N THR A 290 2.07 -0.85 0.83
CA THR A 290 2.79 -1.86 0.04
C THR A 290 1.86 -2.71 -0.81
N SER A 291 0.65 -2.99 -0.32
CA SER A 291 -0.38 -3.71 -1.07
C SER A 291 -0.77 -3.04 -2.40
N ARG A 292 -0.57 -1.72 -2.53
CA ARG A 292 -0.93 -0.96 -3.73
C ARG A 292 0.08 -1.09 -4.87
N PHE A 293 1.34 -1.48 -4.63
CA PHE A 293 2.32 -1.60 -5.72
C PHE A 293 1.90 -2.62 -6.79
N ASP A 294 1.37 -3.77 -6.39
CA ASP A 294 0.87 -4.76 -7.36
C ASP A 294 -0.43 -4.32 -8.03
N GLN A 295 -1.29 -3.61 -7.30
CA GLN A 295 -2.53 -3.04 -7.86
C GLN A 295 -2.21 -1.97 -8.91
N VAL A 296 -1.32 -1.01 -8.62
CA VAL A 296 -0.87 0.02 -9.56
C VAL A 296 -0.34 -0.63 -10.84
N ALA A 297 0.50 -1.66 -10.71
CA ALA A 297 1.04 -2.35 -11.87
C ALA A 297 -0.04 -3.07 -12.70
N ALA A 298 -1.08 -3.64 -12.06
CA ALA A 298 -2.16 -4.34 -12.74
C ALA A 298 -3.14 -3.40 -13.43
N TRP A 299 -3.43 -2.25 -12.80
CA TRP A 299 -4.46 -1.30 -13.24
C TRP A 299 -3.96 -0.20 -14.18
N ALA A 300 -2.64 0.04 -14.24
CA ALA A 300 -2.03 1.06 -15.11
C ALA A 300 -2.54 1.09 -16.58
N PRO A 301 -2.89 -0.03 -17.26
CA PRO A 301 -3.43 0.03 -18.62
C PRO A 301 -4.83 0.66 -18.76
N TYR A 302 -5.54 0.86 -17.65
CA TYR A 302 -6.95 1.26 -17.65
C TYR A 302 -7.19 2.71 -17.17
N GLY A 303 -6.21 3.34 -16.54
CA GLY A 303 -6.30 4.74 -16.11
C GLY A 303 -5.97 5.73 -17.23
N GLY A 304 -6.49 6.95 -17.11
CA GLY A 304 -6.12 8.09 -17.95
C GLY A 304 -7.25 9.10 -18.12
N PRO A 305 -7.18 9.98 -19.15
CA PRO A 305 -8.15 11.08 -19.32
C PRO A 305 -9.63 10.67 -19.56
N ALA A 306 -9.90 9.37 -19.75
CA ALA A 306 -11.25 8.83 -19.86
C ALA A 306 -11.82 8.37 -18.50
N GLY A 307 -10.98 8.35 -17.47
CA GLY A 307 -11.29 7.96 -16.10
C GLY A 307 -10.04 7.43 -15.40
N TYR A 308 -9.89 7.72 -14.12
CA TYR A 308 -8.66 7.45 -13.36
C TYR A 308 -8.82 6.27 -12.40
N ASN A 309 -7.73 5.53 -12.21
CA ASN A 309 -7.64 4.50 -11.18
C ASN A 309 -7.53 5.19 -9.81
N ASP A 310 -8.44 4.89 -8.88
CA ASP A 310 -8.40 5.38 -7.50
C ASP A 310 -7.75 4.32 -6.59
N TYR A 311 -6.57 4.64 -6.05
CA TYR A 311 -5.88 3.79 -5.07
C TYR A 311 -6.27 4.10 -3.61
N ASP A 312 -7.34 4.89 -3.44
CA ASP A 312 -7.92 5.41 -2.22
C ASP A 312 -7.10 6.56 -1.60
N SER A 313 -7.56 7.08 -0.47
CA SER A 313 -7.08 8.31 0.17
C SER A 313 -5.56 8.43 0.31
N LEU A 314 -5.06 9.65 0.16
CA LEU A 314 -3.67 10.04 0.43
C LEU A 314 -3.53 10.42 1.92
N GLU A 315 -2.77 9.62 2.67
CA GLU A 315 -2.63 9.78 4.12
C GLU A 315 -1.32 10.49 4.47
N ILE A 316 -1.35 11.81 4.33
CA ILE A 316 -0.23 12.70 4.66
C ILE A 316 -0.74 13.80 5.57
N GLY A 317 -0.38 13.72 6.85
CA GLY A 317 -0.79 14.71 7.82
C GLY A 317 -0.71 14.21 9.25
N ASN A 318 -0.71 15.17 10.18
CA ASN A 318 -0.93 14.92 11.61
C ASN A 318 0.19 14.12 12.30
N GLY A 319 1.42 14.18 11.78
CA GLY A 319 2.56 13.49 12.38
C GLY A 319 2.30 11.98 12.48
N THR A 320 2.64 11.36 13.61
CA THR A 320 2.48 9.89 13.78
C THR A 320 1.03 9.41 13.75
N ASP A 321 0.05 10.31 13.78
CA ASP A 321 -1.37 9.94 13.74
C ASP A 321 -1.78 9.32 12.39
N ASP A 322 -1.01 9.52 11.31
CA ASP A 322 -1.24 8.84 10.03
C ASP A 322 -0.73 7.40 9.98
N GLY A 323 0.23 7.03 10.84
CA GLY A 323 0.85 5.70 10.85
C GLY A 323 2.00 5.50 9.86
N LEU A 324 2.47 6.58 9.22
CA LEU A 324 3.56 6.55 8.24
C LEU A 324 4.75 7.41 8.69
N THR A 325 5.95 6.93 8.42
CA THR A 325 7.19 7.73 8.48
C THR A 325 7.22 8.76 7.35
N PRO A 326 8.05 9.82 7.45
CA PRO A 326 8.19 10.79 6.37
C PRO A 326 8.60 10.19 5.01
N ASP A 327 9.41 9.13 5.01
CA ASP A 327 9.82 8.45 3.78
C ASP A 327 8.67 7.63 3.18
N GLU A 328 7.86 6.98 4.01
CA GLU A 328 6.67 6.24 3.58
C GLU A 328 5.59 7.15 2.98
N ARG A 329 5.40 8.35 3.56
CA ARG A 329 4.49 9.39 2.99
C ARG A 329 4.95 9.83 1.60
N ARG A 330 6.25 10.08 1.42
CA ARG A 330 6.82 10.39 0.10
C ARG A 330 6.64 9.25 -0.87
N THR A 331 6.78 8.01 -0.40
CA THR A 331 6.51 6.81 -1.21
C THR A 331 5.06 6.73 -1.65
N GLN A 332 4.10 6.92 -0.74
CA GLN A 332 2.67 6.93 -1.09
C GLN A 332 2.39 8.02 -2.14
N MET A 333 2.74 9.28 -1.86
CA MET A 333 2.48 10.39 -2.79
C MET A 333 3.15 10.16 -4.15
N SER A 334 4.39 9.65 -4.18
CA SER A 334 5.11 9.40 -5.42
C SER A 334 4.49 8.25 -6.23
N LEU A 335 4.02 7.18 -5.57
CA LEU A 335 3.37 6.06 -6.24
C LEU A 335 2.01 6.48 -6.79
N TRP A 336 1.20 7.21 -6.03
CA TRP A 336 -0.11 7.72 -6.48
C TRP A 336 0.06 8.70 -7.64
N SER A 337 1.03 9.62 -7.55
CA SER A 337 1.30 10.60 -8.61
C SER A 337 1.81 9.92 -9.90
N LEU A 338 2.65 8.89 -9.78
CA LEU A 338 3.05 8.09 -10.94
C LEU A 338 1.87 7.33 -11.55
N ALA A 339 0.89 6.93 -10.74
CA ALA A 339 -0.30 6.22 -11.16
C ALA A 339 -1.45 7.14 -11.59
N ALA A 340 -1.26 8.47 -11.59
CA ALA A 340 -2.30 9.45 -11.90
C ALA A 340 -3.60 9.21 -11.11
N SER A 341 -3.46 8.87 -9.82
CA SER A 341 -4.59 8.65 -8.91
C SER A 341 -5.22 9.97 -8.50
N PRO A 342 -6.54 10.04 -8.26
CA PRO A 342 -7.09 11.10 -7.43
C PRO A 342 -6.29 11.23 -6.12
N LEU A 343 -5.84 12.44 -5.79
CA LEU A 343 -5.19 12.74 -4.51
C LEU A 343 -6.22 13.37 -3.57
N LEU A 344 -7.07 12.53 -3.00
CA LEU A 344 -8.00 12.90 -1.94
C LEU A 344 -7.33 12.71 -0.58
N LEU A 345 -7.07 13.80 0.13
CA LEU A 345 -6.48 13.77 1.47
C LEU A 345 -7.43 13.15 2.48
N GLY A 346 -6.95 12.22 3.31
CA GLY A 346 -7.72 11.62 4.40
C GLY A 346 -7.53 12.31 5.76
N SER A 347 -6.40 12.98 5.95
CA SER A 347 -5.98 13.56 7.22
C SER A 347 -6.83 14.77 7.67
N ASP A 348 -6.83 15.05 8.98
CA ASP A 348 -7.44 16.27 9.55
C ASP A 348 -6.64 17.52 9.14
N LEU A 349 -7.18 18.28 8.18
CA LEU A 349 -6.52 19.44 7.60
C LEU A 349 -6.33 20.59 8.59
N THR A 350 -7.07 20.61 9.69
CA THR A 350 -6.92 21.63 10.75
C THR A 350 -5.65 21.41 11.58
N ARG A 351 -5.00 20.26 11.43
CA ARG A 351 -3.83 19.82 12.19
C ARG A 351 -2.57 19.55 11.34
N LEU A 352 -2.58 19.95 10.06
CA LEU A 352 -1.40 19.82 9.20
C LEU A 352 -0.18 20.54 9.78
N ASP A 353 0.93 19.82 9.87
CA ASP A 353 2.20 20.41 10.25
C ASP A 353 2.97 20.95 9.02
N PRO A 354 3.98 21.82 9.23
CA PRO A 354 4.73 22.44 8.12
C PRO A 354 5.45 21.44 7.20
N THR A 355 5.82 20.26 7.70
CA THR A 355 6.50 19.22 6.93
C THR A 355 5.52 18.60 5.94
N ASP A 356 4.36 18.17 6.44
CA ASP A 356 3.32 17.56 5.62
C ASP A 356 2.75 18.56 4.60
N LEU A 357 2.49 19.81 5.03
CA LEU A 357 2.08 20.87 4.11
C LEU A 357 3.15 21.14 3.03
N GLY A 358 4.43 21.03 3.37
CA GLY A 358 5.52 21.14 2.41
C GLY A 358 5.49 20.04 1.35
N MET A 359 5.16 18.81 1.72
CA MET A 359 5.00 17.70 0.78
C MET A 359 3.81 17.92 -0.16
N LEU A 360 2.65 18.24 0.43
CA LEU A 360 1.40 18.42 -0.31
C LEU A 360 1.43 19.61 -1.28
N ARG A 361 2.33 20.58 -1.07
CA ARG A 361 2.52 21.74 -1.95
C ARG A 361 3.66 21.58 -2.96
N ASN A 362 4.28 20.40 -3.05
CA ASN A 362 5.35 20.16 -4.01
C ASN A 362 4.79 20.08 -5.44
N THR A 363 4.86 21.20 -6.16
CA THR A 363 4.35 21.32 -7.54
C THR A 363 5.05 20.42 -8.54
N ASP A 364 6.30 20.01 -8.28
CA ASP A 364 7.01 19.10 -9.18
C ASP A 364 6.44 17.69 -9.10
N VAL A 365 6.05 17.23 -7.90
CA VAL A 365 5.40 15.94 -7.67
C VAL A 365 3.94 15.98 -8.12
N LEU A 366 3.20 17.03 -7.76
CA LEU A 366 1.82 17.24 -8.26
C LEU A 366 1.79 17.30 -9.79
N GLY A 367 2.80 17.90 -10.43
CA GLY A 367 2.91 17.94 -11.89
C GLY A 367 3.05 16.55 -12.51
N VAL A 368 3.62 15.57 -11.79
CA VAL A 368 3.66 14.17 -12.23
C VAL A 368 2.25 13.60 -12.22
N ASP A 369 1.47 13.80 -11.16
CA ASP A 369 0.08 13.33 -11.08
C ASP A 369 -0.80 13.95 -12.18
N GLN A 370 -0.71 15.27 -12.31
CA GLN A 370 -1.59 16.08 -13.13
C GLN A 370 -1.31 15.97 -14.64
N ASP A 371 -0.30 15.19 -15.07
CA ASP A 371 -0.12 14.83 -16.48
C ASP A 371 -1.18 13.83 -16.97
N GLY A 372 -1.86 13.14 -16.03
CA GLY A 372 -2.92 12.17 -16.29
C GLY A 372 -2.46 10.88 -16.98
N ILE A 373 -1.18 10.52 -16.87
CA ILE A 373 -0.59 9.31 -17.48
C ILE A 373 -0.20 8.33 -16.38
N ASP A 374 -0.74 7.11 -16.41
CA ASP A 374 -0.31 6.03 -15.54
C ASP A 374 1.09 5.51 -15.89
N ALA A 375 1.93 5.36 -14.88
CA ALA A 375 3.23 4.72 -14.99
C ALA A 375 3.12 3.20 -15.01
N ARG A 376 3.97 2.57 -15.82
CA ARG A 376 4.13 1.12 -15.84
C ARG A 376 5.21 0.69 -14.87
N ARG A 377 5.03 -0.47 -14.23
CA ARG A 377 6.12 -1.15 -13.54
C ARG A 377 7.11 -1.71 -14.55
N ILE A 378 8.40 -1.37 -14.40
CA ILE A 378 9.48 -1.88 -15.24
C ILE A 378 10.40 -2.86 -14.50
N VAL A 379 10.42 -2.84 -13.16
CA VAL A 379 11.17 -3.80 -12.33
C VAL A 379 10.34 -4.18 -11.10
N LYS A 380 10.26 -5.48 -10.81
CA LYS A 380 9.77 -6.06 -9.53
C LYS A 380 10.90 -6.91 -8.93
N GLY A 381 11.54 -6.40 -7.88
CA GLY A 381 12.46 -7.16 -7.03
C GLY A 381 11.76 -7.63 -5.75
N ALA A 382 12.49 -8.32 -4.88
CA ALA A 382 12.00 -8.69 -3.54
C ALA A 382 11.69 -7.43 -2.71
N ASP A 383 12.68 -6.54 -2.60
CA ASP A 383 12.62 -5.34 -1.76
C ASP A 383 12.75 -4.03 -2.57
N SER A 384 12.51 -4.09 -3.89
CA SER A 384 12.59 -2.90 -4.74
C SER A 384 11.61 -2.94 -5.89
N GLN A 385 11.10 -1.77 -6.25
CA GLN A 385 10.20 -1.59 -7.37
C GLN A 385 10.65 -0.40 -8.21
N VAL A 386 10.45 -0.47 -9.52
CA VAL A 386 10.67 0.68 -10.40
C VAL A 386 9.45 0.89 -11.28
N PHE A 387 8.87 2.09 -11.21
CA PHE A 387 7.76 2.54 -12.05
C PHE A 387 8.22 3.71 -12.90
N ALA A 388 7.76 3.76 -14.15
CA ALA A 388 8.11 4.85 -15.04
C ALA A 388 7.01 5.15 -16.07
N LYS A 389 6.94 6.43 -16.44
CA LYS A 389 6.15 6.94 -17.57
C LYS A 389 6.94 7.91 -18.42
N THR A 390 6.41 8.22 -19.59
CA THR A 390 6.93 9.26 -20.48
C THR A 390 5.90 10.38 -20.54
N GLU A 391 6.29 11.58 -20.13
CA GLU A 391 5.47 12.78 -20.19
C GLU A 391 5.29 13.24 -21.65
N GLN A 392 4.29 14.07 -21.91
CA GLN A 392 3.96 14.56 -23.27
C GLN A 392 5.12 15.31 -23.95
N ASN A 393 6.02 15.91 -23.17
CA ASN A 393 7.21 16.61 -23.65
C ASN A 393 8.35 15.66 -24.07
N GLY A 394 8.21 14.36 -23.82
CA GLY A 394 9.20 13.31 -24.12
C GLY A 394 10.18 13.00 -22.98
N ASP A 395 10.07 13.68 -21.84
CA ASP A 395 10.83 13.34 -20.64
C ASP A 395 10.28 12.05 -20.03
N ALA A 396 11.14 11.29 -19.33
CA ALA A 396 10.69 10.15 -18.54
C ALA A 396 10.65 10.54 -17.06
N VAL A 397 9.58 10.18 -16.34
CA VAL A 397 9.56 10.23 -14.88
C VAL A 397 9.68 8.81 -14.34
N VAL A 398 10.58 8.60 -13.39
CA VAL A 398 10.85 7.30 -12.78
C VAL A 398 10.83 7.39 -11.26
N GLY A 399 10.09 6.48 -10.63
CA GLY A 399 10.16 6.23 -9.20
C GLY A 399 11.01 5.00 -8.91
N LEU A 400 12.08 5.18 -8.15
CA LEU A 400 12.96 4.13 -7.64
C LEU A 400 12.58 3.86 -6.18
N PHE A 401 11.83 2.78 -5.93
CA PHE A 401 11.26 2.49 -4.62
C PHE A 401 12.03 1.39 -3.90
N ASN A 402 12.29 1.61 -2.62
CA ASN A 402 12.75 0.59 -1.70
C ASN A 402 11.55 0.12 -0.88
N THR A 403 11.15 -1.14 -1.02
CA THR A 403 10.04 -1.71 -0.24
C THR A 403 10.52 -2.51 0.96
N GLY A 404 11.83 -2.67 1.14
CA GLY A 404 12.43 -3.38 2.26
C GLY A 404 12.80 -2.47 3.43
N SER A 405 13.19 -3.11 4.54
CA SER A 405 13.44 -2.48 5.83
C SER A 405 14.86 -1.93 6.04
N ALA A 406 15.74 -2.05 5.03
CA ALA A 406 17.11 -1.52 5.08
C ALA A 406 17.38 -0.60 3.87
N PRO A 407 18.24 0.42 4.01
CA PRO A 407 18.62 1.28 2.90
C PRO A 407 19.26 0.48 1.77
N ARG A 408 18.94 0.82 0.51
CA ARG A 408 19.50 0.08 -0.64
C ARG A 408 19.60 0.94 -1.89
N GLU A 409 20.55 0.59 -2.76
CA GLU A 409 20.58 1.16 -4.10
C GLU A 409 19.44 0.56 -4.95
N VAL A 410 18.66 1.42 -5.59
CA VAL A 410 17.66 1.05 -6.60
C VAL A 410 18.06 1.72 -7.91
N ALA A 411 18.01 0.97 -9.02
CA ALA A 411 18.54 1.45 -10.29
C ALA A 411 17.76 0.95 -11.51
N THR A 412 17.85 1.72 -12.59
CA THR A 412 17.42 1.39 -13.94
C THR A 412 18.35 2.07 -14.97
N THR A 413 17.96 2.09 -16.24
CA THR A 413 18.72 2.77 -17.30
C THR A 413 17.80 3.62 -18.17
N ALA A 414 18.33 4.69 -18.76
CA ALA A 414 17.60 5.51 -19.71
C ALA A 414 17.04 4.70 -20.89
N ALA A 415 17.74 3.65 -21.32
CA ALA A 415 17.26 2.73 -22.35
C ALA A 415 16.03 1.93 -21.89
N ALA A 416 16.00 1.45 -20.64
CA ALA A 416 14.84 0.76 -20.07
C ALA A 416 13.63 1.71 -19.89
N LEU A 417 13.89 3.01 -19.69
CA LEU A 417 12.86 4.06 -19.70
C LEU A 417 12.33 4.38 -21.11
N GLY A 418 12.92 3.82 -22.17
CA GLY A 418 12.52 4.08 -23.55
C GLY A 418 13.04 5.41 -24.12
N LEU A 419 13.98 6.05 -23.44
CA LEU A 419 14.57 7.31 -23.90
C LEU A 419 15.54 7.08 -25.07
N PRO A 420 15.65 8.05 -26.00
CA PRO A 420 16.62 7.98 -27.08
C PRO A 420 18.04 8.00 -26.52
N SER A 421 18.96 7.31 -27.22
CA SER A 421 20.38 7.34 -26.86
C SER A 421 20.90 8.77 -26.87
N SER A 422 21.38 9.20 -25.70
CA SER A 422 22.08 10.45 -25.49
C SER A 422 23.45 10.17 -24.87
N ARG A 423 24.35 11.14 -25.03
CA ARG A 423 25.64 11.13 -24.34
C ARG A 423 25.44 11.31 -22.83
N ASP A 424 24.60 12.27 -22.47
CA ASP A 424 24.31 12.66 -21.09
C ASP A 424 22.79 12.80 -20.91
N TYR A 425 22.29 12.55 -19.69
CA TYR A 425 20.89 12.76 -19.29
C TYR A 425 20.85 13.68 -18.07
N ALA A 426 19.96 14.66 -18.07
CA ALA A 426 19.68 15.48 -16.89
C ALA A 426 18.72 14.71 -15.97
N LEU A 427 19.07 14.62 -14.69
CA LEU A 427 18.26 13.98 -13.66
C LEU A 427 17.81 15.03 -12.66
N THR A 428 16.53 15.39 -12.68
CA THR A 428 15.95 16.31 -11.68
C THR A 428 15.19 15.48 -10.66
N ASP A 429 15.67 15.48 -9.41
CA ASP A 429 14.98 14.89 -8.28
C ASP A 429 13.82 15.81 -7.87
N LEU A 430 12.59 15.28 -7.88
CA LEU A 430 11.37 16.09 -7.75
C LEU A 430 11.05 16.44 -6.29
N TRP A 431 11.71 15.81 -5.32
CA TRP A 431 11.55 16.10 -3.90
C TRP A 431 12.53 17.17 -3.41
N SER A 432 13.76 17.13 -3.90
CA SER A 432 14.82 18.08 -3.55
C SER A 432 14.98 19.24 -4.54
N HIS A 433 14.37 19.13 -5.72
CA HIS A 433 14.52 20.03 -6.87
C HIS A 433 15.96 20.10 -7.42
N GLY A 434 16.85 19.22 -6.94
CA GLY A 434 18.24 19.16 -7.35
C GLY A 434 18.40 18.51 -8.73
N THR A 435 19.34 19.02 -9.54
CA THR A 435 19.66 18.41 -10.84
C THR A 435 21.08 17.84 -10.85
N THR A 436 21.20 16.58 -11.25
CA THR A 436 22.46 15.88 -11.53
C THR A 436 22.49 15.41 -13.00
N GLU A 437 23.59 14.79 -13.43
CA GLU A 437 23.64 14.14 -14.74
C GLU A 437 24.13 12.71 -14.70
N SER A 438 23.68 11.94 -15.69
CA SER A 438 24.00 10.52 -15.86
C SER A 438 24.48 10.20 -17.27
N ALA A 439 25.38 9.23 -17.40
CA ALA A 439 25.76 8.62 -18.68
C ALA A 439 24.74 7.57 -19.18
N GLY A 440 23.61 7.41 -18.49
CA GLY A 440 22.50 6.52 -18.86
C GLY A 440 22.09 5.53 -17.78
N ARG A 441 22.87 5.36 -16.70
CA ARG A 441 22.45 4.61 -15.50
C ARG A 441 21.73 5.55 -14.54
N ILE A 442 20.48 5.24 -14.22
CA ILE A 442 19.66 6.02 -13.30
C ILE A 442 19.62 5.26 -11.98
N ALA A 443 20.22 5.79 -10.93
CA ALA A 443 20.33 5.09 -9.66
C ALA A 443 20.27 6.08 -8.49
N ALA A 444 19.76 5.60 -7.37
CA ALA A 444 19.73 6.34 -6.11
C ALA A 444 19.90 5.37 -4.94
N ASP A 445 20.48 5.86 -3.86
CA ASP A 445 20.44 5.19 -2.56
C ASP A 445 19.14 5.59 -1.88
N VAL A 446 18.26 4.61 -1.67
CA VAL A 446 16.90 4.85 -1.22
C VAL A 446 16.76 4.35 0.22
N PRO A 447 16.29 5.19 1.17
CA PRO A 447 16.08 4.77 2.56
C PRO A 447 15.03 3.65 2.66
N PRO A 448 14.90 2.96 3.80
CA PRO A 448 13.88 1.93 4.00
C PRO A 448 12.51 2.53 3.69
N HIS A 449 11.71 1.80 2.92
CA HIS A 449 10.36 2.23 2.54
C HIS A 449 10.28 3.54 1.74
N GLY A 450 11.42 4.09 1.32
CA GLY A 450 11.51 5.38 0.64
C GLY A 450 11.46 5.30 -0.89
N VAL A 451 11.57 6.47 -1.50
CA VAL A 451 11.57 6.65 -2.96
C VAL A 451 12.55 7.73 -3.39
N ALA A 452 13.21 7.52 -4.53
CA ALA A 452 13.75 8.60 -5.34
C ALA A 452 12.88 8.80 -6.59
N LEU A 453 12.22 9.96 -6.68
CA LEU A 453 11.36 10.32 -7.81
C LEU A 453 12.10 11.31 -8.71
N VAL A 454 12.41 10.88 -9.93
CA VAL A 454 13.35 11.58 -10.82
C VAL A 454 12.72 11.80 -12.19
N ARG A 455 12.78 13.04 -12.69
CA ARG A 455 12.53 13.37 -14.10
C ARG A 455 13.84 13.31 -14.89
N VAL A 456 13.81 12.63 -16.03
CA VAL A 456 14.97 12.27 -16.85
C VAL A 456 14.81 12.87 -18.25
N HIS A 457 15.71 13.79 -18.61
CA HIS A 457 15.72 14.46 -19.91
C HIS A 457 16.99 14.12 -20.71
N PRO A 458 16.90 13.66 -21.97
CA PRO A 458 18.07 13.48 -22.84
C PRO A 458 18.74 14.81 -23.18
N ALA A 459 19.94 15.06 -22.65
CA ALA A 459 20.63 16.33 -22.82
C ALA A 459 21.48 16.34 -24.11
N ARG A 460 21.19 17.26 -25.03
CA ARG A 460 21.99 17.44 -26.28
C ARG A 460 23.37 18.07 -26.06
N GLN A 461 23.57 18.70 -24.92
CA GLN A 461 24.85 19.22 -24.41
C GLN A 461 24.96 18.85 -22.95
N ALA A 462 26.19 18.75 -22.41
CA ALA A 462 26.40 18.56 -20.99
C ALA A 462 25.57 19.60 -20.21
N VAL A 463 24.73 19.12 -19.29
CA VAL A 463 23.91 19.99 -18.43
C VAL A 463 24.89 20.89 -17.69
N ARG A 464 24.95 22.17 -18.06
CA ARG A 464 25.92 23.10 -17.49
C ARG A 464 25.70 23.13 -15.98
N ASP A 465 26.79 22.97 -15.24
CA ASP A 465 26.85 23.05 -13.78
C ASP A 465 26.17 21.93 -12.97
N ALA A 466 25.46 20.99 -13.60
CA ALA A 466 24.99 19.77 -12.90
C ALA A 466 26.20 18.90 -12.51
N ALA A 467 26.21 18.31 -11.32
CA ALA A 467 27.23 17.34 -10.93
C ALA A 467 26.88 15.93 -11.44
N PRO A 468 27.88 15.05 -11.66
CA PRO A 468 27.65 13.62 -11.86
C PRO A 468 26.74 13.04 -10.77
N SER A 469 25.76 12.24 -11.16
CA SER A 469 25.02 11.38 -10.24
C SER A 469 25.99 10.36 -9.65
N VAL A 470 26.06 10.30 -8.32
CA VAL A 470 26.93 9.38 -7.60
C VAL A 470 26.09 8.68 -6.54
N THR A 471 26.23 7.37 -6.42
CA THR A 471 25.56 6.55 -5.39
C THR A 471 26.57 5.94 -4.42
N LEU A 472 26.11 5.66 -3.22
CA LEU A 472 26.83 5.09 -2.10
C LEU A 472 26.02 3.94 -1.46
N ALA A 473 26.49 2.72 -1.65
CA ALA A 473 25.88 1.54 -1.05
C ALA A 473 26.79 0.91 0.02
N LEU A 474 26.17 0.30 1.03
CA LEU A 474 26.79 -0.66 1.94
C LEU A 474 26.30 -2.07 1.59
N ASP A 475 27.22 -3.01 1.51
CA ASP A 475 26.93 -4.42 1.23
C ASP A 475 27.59 -5.29 2.31
N TRP A 476 26.78 -5.77 3.26
CA TRP A 476 27.25 -6.64 4.34
C TRP A 476 27.33 -8.08 3.86
N ALA A 477 28.50 -8.69 4.08
CA ALA A 477 28.68 -10.11 3.83
C ALA A 477 27.71 -10.92 4.71
N PRO A 478 27.15 -12.03 4.18
CA PRO A 478 26.29 -12.91 4.95
C PRO A 478 26.91 -13.29 6.30
N ALA A 479 26.08 -13.18 7.33
CA ALA A 479 26.41 -13.49 8.70
C ALA A 479 26.57 -15.00 8.91
N ALA A 480 27.69 -15.44 9.50
CA ALA A 480 27.65 -16.65 10.33
C ALA A 480 26.92 -16.31 11.65
N SER A 481 26.18 -17.27 12.21
CA SER A 481 25.56 -17.14 13.54
C SER A 481 26.64 -16.89 14.60
N ASP A 482 26.30 -16.13 15.65
CA ASP A 482 27.23 -15.68 16.72
C ASP A 482 28.42 -14.81 16.27
N SER A 483 28.55 -14.49 14.99
CA SER A 483 29.73 -13.74 14.54
C SER A 483 29.60 -12.27 14.93
N THR A 484 30.30 -11.88 15.99
CA THR A 484 30.56 -10.49 16.35
C THR A 484 31.50 -9.81 15.34
N THR A 485 32.17 -10.58 14.47
CA THR A 485 32.93 -10.04 13.35
C THR A 485 32.11 -10.06 12.07
N ARG A 486 32.03 -8.93 11.38
CA ARG A 486 31.29 -8.74 10.14
C ARG A 486 32.22 -8.13 9.09
N THR A 487 31.91 -8.38 7.82
CA THR A 487 32.58 -7.71 6.70
C THR A 487 31.55 -6.91 5.93
N VAL A 488 31.90 -5.68 5.57
CA VAL A 488 31.05 -4.80 4.75
C VAL A 488 31.87 -4.17 3.64
N THR A 489 31.28 -4.08 2.45
CA THR A 489 31.86 -3.33 1.35
C THR A 489 31.05 -2.06 1.12
N ALA A 490 31.67 -0.90 1.33
CA ALA A 490 31.13 0.37 0.88
C ALA A 490 31.52 0.59 -0.59
N THR A 491 30.56 0.99 -1.42
CA THR A 491 30.76 1.22 -2.85
C THR A 491 30.28 2.61 -3.23
N LEU A 492 31.18 3.47 -3.69
CA LEU A 492 30.87 4.77 -4.29
C LEU A 492 30.94 4.67 -5.82
N SER A 493 29.80 4.81 -6.50
CA SER A 493 29.70 4.63 -7.96
C SER A 493 29.43 5.95 -8.68
N ASP A 494 30.23 6.28 -9.70
CA ASP A 494 30.00 7.42 -10.57
C ASP A 494 29.09 7.02 -11.74
N ASN A 495 27.83 7.45 -11.70
CA ASN A 495 26.83 7.21 -12.74
C ASN A 495 26.84 8.30 -13.84
N GLY A 496 27.63 9.36 -13.66
CA GLY A 496 27.71 10.48 -14.59
C GLY A 496 28.57 10.22 -15.82
N SER A 497 28.55 11.19 -16.73
CA SER A 497 29.34 11.21 -17.97
C SER A 497 30.70 11.88 -17.81
N ARG A 498 30.95 12.52 -16.66
CA ARG A 498 32.17 13.28 -16.35
C ARG A 498 32.79 12.79 -15.04
N PRO A 499 34.12 12.67 -14.96
CA PRO A 499 34.78 12.12 -13.78
C PRO A 499 34.60 13.03 -12.56
N VAL A 500 34.51 12.39 -11.39
CA VAL A 500 34.68 13.05 -10.10
C VAL A 500 36.11 12.85 -9.57
N THR A 501 36.55 13.74 -8.69
CA THR A 501 37.92 13.75 -8.16
C THR A 501 37.95 13.69 -6.64
N ASN A 502 39.09 13.28 -6.07
CA ASN A 502 39.31 13.18 -4.64
C ASN A 502 38.19 12.37 -3.92
N ALA A 503 37.80 11.25 -4.53
CA ALA A 503 36.76 10.40 -4.02
C ALA A 503 37.26 9.63 -2.78
N ALA A 504 36.46 9.58 -1.74
CA ALA A 504 36.81 8.91 -0.48
C ALA A 504 35.59 8.23 0.16
N LEU A 505 35.86 7.12 0.83
CA LEU A 505 34.90 6.33 1.61
C LEU A 505 35.34 6.26 3.07
N ALA A 506 34.37 6.29 3.98
CA ALA A 506 34.56 5.98 5.38
C ALA A 506 33.35 5.22 5.93
N LEU A 507 33.58 4.47 7.00
CA LEU A 507 32.54 3.76 7.74
C LEU A 507 32.68 4.13 9.23
N THR A 508 31.58 4.50 9.84
CA THR A 508 31.44 4.72 11.28
C THR A 508 30.40 3.76 11.86
N GLY A 509 30.57 3.39 13.12
CA GLY A 509 29.67 2.48 13.83
C GLY A 509 29.48 2.91 15.28
N PRO A 510 28.75 2.13 16.10
CA PRO A 510 28.43 2.50 17.47
C PRO A 510 29.66 2.45 18.38
N ASP A 511 29.53 3.07 19.56
CA ASP A 511 30.59 3.07 20.58
C ASP A 511 31.04 1.64 20.92
N GLY A 512 32.36 1.41 20.85
CA GLY A 512 32.97 0.11 21.13
C GLY A 512 33.09 -0.81 19.91
N ALA A 513 32.51 -0.48 18.75
CA ALA A 513 32.79 -1.19 17.51
C ALA A 513 34.21 -0.87 17.02
N THR A 514 34.96 -1.89 16.62
CA THR A 514 36.28 -1.72 15.99
C THR A 514 36.17 -1.91 14.49
N ILE A 515 36.59 -0.92 13.71
CA ILE A 515 36.50 -0.93 12.24
C ILE A 515 37.91 -0.91 11.65
N GLY A 516 38.28 -2.00 10.98
CA GLY A 516 39.50 -2.12 10.18
C GLY A 516 39.23 -1.99 8.69
N THR A 517 40.19 -1.49 7.92
CA THR A 517 40.11 -1.42 6.45
C THR A 517 41.02 -2.47 5.82
N THR A 518 40.52 -3.16 4.79
CA THR A 518 41.30 -4.18 4.06
C THR A 518 41.55 -3.82 2.59
N SER A 519 40.95 -2.72 2.10
CA SER A 519 41.18 -2.19 0.76
C SER A 519 41.32 -0.65 0.77
N PRO A 520 41.79 -0.03 -0.34
CA PRO A 520 41.91 1.42 -0.43
C PRO A 520 40.58 2.15 -0.26
N THR A 521 40.58 3.21 0.54
CA THR A 521 39.39 4.03 0.83
C THR A 521 39.36 5.35 0.04
N ARG A 522 40.35 5.61 -0.82
CA ARG A 522 40.47 6.85 -1.59
C ARG A 522 40.96 6.61 -3.01
N THR A 523 40.48 7.42 -3.94
CA THR A 523 41.06 7.52 -5.29
C THR A 523 41.16 8.99 -5.73
N PRO A 524 42.26 9.41 -6.39
CA PRO A 524 42.37 10.78 -6.92
C PRO A 524 41.33 11.10 -7.99
N VAL A 525 40.98 10.11 -8.81
CA VAL A 525 40.01 10.24 -9.92
C VAL A 525 39.14 9.00 -9.94
N LEU A 526 37.83 9.20 -10.01
CA LEU A 526 36.85 8.18 -10.32
C LEU A 526 36.30 8.49 -11.71
N THR A 527 36.50 7.58 -12.66
CA THR A 527 36.07 7.79 -14.05
C THR A 527 34.58 7.49 -14.19
N PRO A 528 33.90 8.09 -15.20
CA PRO A 528 32.51 7.76 -15.54
C PRO A 528 32.24 6.26 -15.60
N GLY A 529 31.18 5.78 -14.92
CA GLY A 529 30.83 4.36 -14.82
C GLY A 529 31.75 3.53 -13.90
N GLY A 530 32.75 4.14 -13.28
CA GLY A 530 33.66 3.50 -12.33
C GLY A 530 33.09 3.51 -10.91
N ALA A 531 33.66 2.64 -10.06
CA ALA A 531 33.33 2.60 -8.63
C ALA A 531 34.59 2.51 -7.76
N LEU A 532 34.60 3.23 -6.64
CA LEU A 532 35.53 3.03 -5.54
C LEU A 532 34.89 2.05 -4.55
N LYS A 533 35.58 0.95 -4.24
CA LYS A 533 35.10 -0.07 -3.29
C LYS A 533 36.04 -0.21 -2.11
N ALA A 534 35.53 0.10 -0.93
CA ALA A 534 36.24 -0.03 0.33
C ALA A 534 35.64 -1.18 1.16
N THR A 535 36.45 -2.19 1.48
CA THR A 535 36.04 -3.30 2.33
C THR A 535 36.54 -3.06 3.75
N TYR A 536 35.63 -3.23 4.70
CA TYR A 536 35.86 -3.04 6.13
C TYR A 536 35.60 -4.35 6.86
N THR A 537 36.43 -4.63 7.86
CA THR A 537 36.18 -5.66 8.87
C THR A 537 35.72 -4.95 10.14
N VAL A 538 34.56 -5.36 10.64
CA VAL A 538 33.90 -4.74 11.79
C VAL A 538 33.82 -5.77 12.90
N ALA A 539 34.37 -5.45 14.07
CA ALA A 539 34.19 -6.24 15.28
C ALA A 539 33.24 -5.51 16.23
N LEU A 540 32.09 -6.12 16.48
CA LEU A 540 31.05 -5.67 17.40
C LEU A 540 31.34 -6.12 18.82
N LYS A 541 30.87 -5.35 19.80
CA LYS A 541 30.92 -5.76 21.19
C LYS A 541 30.00 -6.98 21.40
N PRO A 542 30.43 -8.02 22.13
CA PRO A 542 29.54 -9.08 22.56
C PRO A 542 28.35 -8.50 23.34
N SER A 543 27.17 -9.07 23.12
CA SER A 543 25.91 -8.71 23.78
C SER A 543 25.28 -9.98 24.34
N ASP A 544 24.53 -9.86 25.43
CA ASP A 544 23.71 -10.94 25.98
C ASP A 544 22.25 -10.87 25.44
N ALA A 545 21.92 -9.84 24.65
CA ALA A 545 20.60 -9.70 24.02
C ALA A 545 20.42 -10.74 22.91
N LEU A 546 19.21 -11.30 22.77
CA LEU A 546 18.89 -12.28 21.73
C LEU A 546 19.19 -11.73 20.33
N PHE A 547 18.75 -10.51 20.03
CA PHE A 547 19.03 -9.86 18.76
C PHE A 547 19.63 -8.48 18.97
N ALA A 548 20.96 -8.42 19.09
CA ALA A 548 21.66 -7.15 19.25
C ALA A 548 21.74 -6.42 17.91
N THR A 549 21.17 -5.22 17.83
CA THR A 549 21.29 -4.35 16.65
C THR A 549 22.42 -3.34 16.82
N SER A 550 23.03 -2.93 15.71
CA SER A 550 24.08 -1.92 15.68
C SER A 550 24.01 -1.13 14.38
N ASP A 551 23.87 0.18 14.51
CA ASP A 551 23.75 1.09 13.38
C ASP A 551 25.12 1.52 12.87
N PHE A 552 25.29 1.45 11.56
CA PHE A 552 26.47 1.87 10.84
C PHE A 552 26.13 2.98 9.87
N GLN A 553 27.11 3.85 9.63
CA GLN A 553 27.01 4.97 8.72
C GLN A 553 28.19 4.89 7.75
N GLY A 554 27.88 4.59 6.49
CA GLY A 554 28.80 4.72 5.37
C GLY A 554 28.78 6.15 4.89
N THR A 555 29.94 6.76 4.71
CA THR A 555 30.05 8.11 4.12
C THR A 555 30.93 8.08 2.88
N GLY A 556 30.47 8.81 1.86
CA GLY A 556 31.16 9.03 0.61
C GLY A 556 31.43 10.51 0.44
N SER A 557 32.57 10.87 -0.14
CA SER A 557 32.82 12.26 -0.54
C SER A 557 33.55 12.32 -1.86
N TYR A 558 33.29 13.35 -2.64
CA TYR A 558 33.98 13.61 -3.90
C TYR A 558 33.98 15.11 -4.23
N ARG A 559 34.75 15.49 -5.25
CA ARG A 559 34.77 16.84 -5.81
C ARG A 559 34.40 16.84 -7.29
N PHE A 560 33.58 17.80 -7.68
CA PHE A 560 33.28 18.12 -9.07
C PHE A 560 33.52 19.62 -9.29
N GLY A 561 34.50 19.96 -10.13
CA GLY A 561 34.99 21.33 -10.23
C GLY A 561 35.49 21.87 -8.87
N SER A 562 34.98 23.02 -8.47
CA SER A 562 35.27 23.63 -7.16
C SER A 562 34.38 23.12 -6.02
N SER A 563 33.33 22.37 -6.32
CA SER A 563 32.36 21.89 -5.34
C SER A 563 32.79 20.57 -4.70
N ALA A 564 32.48 20.40 -3.42
CA ALA A 564 32.63 19.15 -2.70
C ALA A 564 31.25 18.63 -2.33
N THR A 565 31.03 17.33 -2.51
CA THR A 565 29.77 16.66 -2.21
C THR A 565 30.04 15.56 -1.18
N HIS A 566 29.11 15.39 -0.25
CA HIS A 566 29.11 14.34 0.74
C HIS A 566 27.82 13.53 0.60
N LEU A 567 27.95 12.20 0.67
CA LEU A 567 26.83 11.27 0.73
C LEU A 567 26.94 10.46 2.02
N ALA A 568 25.80 10.02 2.52
CA ALA A 568 25.70 9.18 3.69
C ALA A 568 24.64 8.11 3.45
N VAL A 569 24.91 6.89 3.90
CA VAL A 569 23.96 5.79 3.91
C VAL A 569 24.06 5.09 5.26
N GLY A 570 22.91 4.86 5.89
CA GLY A 570 22.83 4.08 7.12
C GLY A 570 22.67 2.60 6.80
N ASP A 571 23.00 1.73 7.73
CA ASP A 571 22.51 0.35 7.74
C ASP A 571 22.55 -0.22 9.16
N THR A 572 21.64 -1.13 9.49
CA THR A 572 21.53 -1.72 10.83
C THR A 572 21.88 -3.19 10.75
N VAL A 573 22.95 -3.59 11.44
CA VAL A 573 23.37 -4.98 11.54
C VAL A 573 22.74 -5.61 12.77
N THR A 574 22.04 -6.73 12.59
CA THR A 574 21.62 -7.60 13.69
C THR A 574 22.65 -8.73 13.90
N VAL A 575 23.00 -8.98 15.16
CA VAL A 575 23.74 -10.16 15.60
C VAL A 575 22.81 -11.00 16.46
N ASN A 576 22.63 -12.25 16.05
CA ASN A 576 21.93 -13.29 16.77
C ASN A 576 22.91 -14.37 17.22
N HIS A 577 22.49 -15.12 18.24
CA HIS A 577 23.25 -16.23 18.78
C HIS A 577 22.86 -17.57 18.16
N THR A 578 23.78 -18.52 18.09
CA THR A 578 23.48 -19.85 17.55
C THR A 578 22.58 -20.58 18.54
N VAL A 579 21.44 -21.07 18.05
CA VAL A 579 20.61 -22.02 18.79
C VAL A 579 21.34 -23.36 18.85
N GLY A 580 21.70 -23.79 20.05
CA GLY A 580 22.46 -25.01 20.31
C GLY A 580 21.57 -26.22 20.57
N ALA A 581 22.18 -27.41 20.49
CA ALA A 581 21.53 -28.65 20.92
C ALA A 581 21.10 -28.56 22.40
N PRO A 582 19.95 -29.19 22.78
CA PRO A 582 19.15 -30.13 21.99
C PRO A 582 18.16 -29.49 21.01
N TYR A 583 18.05 -28.17 20.97
CA TYR A 583 17.10 -27.47 20.09
C TYR A 583 17.49 -27.58 18.62
N ARG A 584 16.47 -27.57 17.76
CA ARG A 584 16.57 -27.41 16.31
C ARG A 584 15.76 -26.19 15.87
N THR A 585 16.04 -25.69 14.68
CA THR A 585 15.33 -24.55 14.09
C THR A 585 14.71 -24.95 12.76
N TYR A 586 13.53 -24.42 12.46
CA TYR A 586 12.86 -24.58 11.18
C TYR A 586 12.02 -23.34 10.90
N ALA A 587 11.86 -22.97 9.63
CA ALA A 587 10.88 -21.97 9.21
C ALA A 587 10.32 -22.33 7.84
N SER A 588 9.03 -22.11 7.64
CA SER A 588 8.40 -22.16 6.32
C SER A 588 8.54 -20.84 5.55
N THR A 589 8.99 -19.78 6.23
CA THR A 589 9.21 -18.43 5.69
C THR A 589 10.58 -17.87 6.11
N THR A 590 10.83 -16.59 5.84
CA THR A 590 12.02 -15.88 6.33
C THR A 590 12.00 -15.81 7.86
N ALA A 591 12.98 -16.44 8.51
CA ALA A 591 13.17 -16.34 9.95
C ALA A 591 14.65 -16.29 10.36
N SER A 592 14.91 -15.77 11.55
CA SER A 592 16.19 -15.86 12.25
C SER A 592 15.97 -16.20 13.72
N PHE A 593 16.92 -16.92 14.29
CA PHE A 593 16.79 -17.53 15.62
C PHE A 593 17.95 -17.12 16.51
N SER A 594 17.71 -17.05 17.81
CA SER A 594 18.74 -16.73 18.79
C SER A 594 18.58 -17.48 20.09
N GLN A 595 19.69 -17.74 20.78
CA GLN A 595 19.71 -18.32 22.13
C GLN A 595 20.71 -17.58 23.02
N SER A 596 20.28 -17.11 24.19
CA SER A 596 21.14 -16.49 25.20
C SER A 596 20.78 -17.02 26.58
N GLY A 597 21.63 -17.92 27.11
CA GLY A 597 21.31 -18.66 28.32
C GLY A 597 20.05 -19.51 28.15
N THR A 598 19.03 -19.25 28.97
CA THR A 598 17.71 -19.89 28.91
C THR A 598 16.74 -19.20 27.95
N ARG A 599 17.10 -18.00 27.48
CA ARG A 599 16.27 -17.20 26.58
C ARG A 599 16.41 -17.71 25.15
N LEU A 600 15.30 -17.74 24.43
CA LEU A 600 15.20 -18.14 23.03
C LEU A 600 14.45 -17.06 22.26
N GLY A 601 14.94 -16.67 21.10
CA GLY A 601 14.39 -15.59 20.30
C GLY A 601 14.04 -16.07 18.90
N ILE A 602 12.86 -15.69 18.42
CA ILE A 602 12.42 -15.96 17.04
C ILE A 602 12.06 -14.63 16.39
N ARG A 603 12.73 -14.31 15.29
CA ARG A 603 12.29 -13.26 14.35
C ARG A 603 11.75 -13.95 13.12
N ALA A 604 10.45 -13.91 12.88
CA ALA A 604 9.82 -14.63 11.77
C ALA A 604 8.83 -13.74 11.00
N GLN A 605 8.74 -13.97 9.70
CA GLN A 605 7.64 -13.49 8.85
C GLN A 605 6.55 -14.56 8.76
N GLY A 606 5.35 -14.20 8.35
CA GLY A 606 4.34 -15.17 7.94
C GLY A 606 2.96 -14.54 7.85
N ALA A 607 2.12 -15.05 6.96
CA ALA A 607 0.75 -14.59 6.78
C ALA A 607 -0.18 -15.08 7.90
N ASP A 608 -0.07 -16.36 8.31
CA ASP A 608 -0.80 -16.95 9.44
C ASP A 608 -0.31 -18.38 9.75
N LEU A 609 -0.83 -19.00 10.81
CA LEU A 609 -0.76 -20.44 11.14
C LEU A 609 -2.07 -21.19 10.84
N TYR A 610 -3.18 -20.48 10.64
CA TYR A 610 -4.52 -21.05 10.54
C TYR A 610 -4.94 -21.31 9.10
N THR A 611 -5.72 -22.37 8.86
CA THR A 611 -6.09 -22.84 7.51
C THR A 611 -6.57 -21.71 6.58
N PRO A 612 -6.14 -21.70 5.30
CA PRO A 612 -5.24 -22.67 4.63
C PRO A 612 -3.75 -22.31 4.73
N VAL A 613 -3.37 -21.41 5.64
CA VAL A 613 -2.02 -20.83 5.72
C VAL A 613 -1.23 -21.50 6.85
N ASP A 614 0.04 -21.83 6.62
CA ASP A 614 0.91 -22.47 7.61
C ASP A 614 2.35 -21.91 7.55
N GLU A 615 2.49 -20.64 7.93
CA GLU A 615 3.69 -19.82 7.79
C GLU A 615 4.26 -19.40 9.15
N TYR A 616 5.44 -19.92 9.52
CA TYR A 616 6.05 -19.70 10.83
C TYR A 616 7.55 -19.91 10.87
N GLY A 617 8.16 -19.40 11.94
CA GLY A 617 9.48 -19.84 12.43
C GLY A 617 9.36 -20.55 13.78
N THR A 618 10.16 -21.60 13.99
CA THR A 618 10.16 -22.37 15.24
C THR A 618 11.55 -22.75 15.76
N ILE A 619 11.69 -22.76 17.09
CA ILE A 619 12.77 -23.42 17.83
C ILE A 619 12.15 -24.61 18.57
N TYR A 620 12.59 -25.83 18.29
CA TYR A 620 11.87 -27.04 18.72
C TYR A 620 12.77 -28.16 19.23
N LEU A 621 12.15 -29.07 19.98
CA LEU A 621 12.72 -30.32 20.47
C LEU A 621 12.07 -31.49 19.72
N PRO A 622 12.84 -32.26 18.93
CA PRO A 622 12.27 -33.35 18.15
C PRO A 622 11.84 -34.52 19.03
N GLY A 623 10.60 -34.99 18.87
CA GLY A 623 10.05 -36.15 19.57
C GLY A 623 9.94 -36.02 21.10
N ALA A 624 9.98 -34.80 21.64
CA ALA A 624 9.98 -34.57 23.08
C ALA A 624 8.58 -34.58 23.73
N GLU A 625 7.51 -34.37 22.96
CA GLU A 625 6.14 -34.38 23.50
C GLU A 625 5.55 -35.80 23.46
N HIS A 626 5.14 -36.32 24.61
CA HIS A 626 4.58 -37.66 24.76
C HIS A 626 3.47 -37.71 25.83
N ASP A 627 2.82 -38.86 25.98
CA ASP A 627 1.81 -39.03 27.03
C ASP A 627 2.38 -38.68 28.41
N GLY A 628 1.69 -37.81 29.14
CA GLY A 628 2.12 -37.30 30.44
C GLY A 628 2.96 -36.02 30.40
N SER A 629 3.38 -35.56 29.21
CA SER A 629 4.17 -34.33 29.08
C SER A 629 3.40 -33.08 29.53
N THR A 630 4.14 -32.17 30.13
CA THR A 630 3.80 -30.82 30.55
C THR A 630 4.84 -29.89 29.98
N THR A 631 4.47 -29.21 28.90
CA THR A 631 5.32 -28.24 28.24
C THR A 631 4.99 -26.84 28.74
N THR A 632 5.98 -26.07 29.18
CA THR A 632 5.81 -24.69 29.65
C THR A 632 6.80 -23.74 29.01
N VAL A 633 6.38 -22.49 28.78
CA VAL A 633 7.25 -21.41 28.34
C VAL A 633 6.80 -20.09 28.95
N LYS A 634 7.76 -19.21 29.24
CA LYS A 634 7.50 -17.79 29.49
C LYS A 634 7.71 -17.00 28.21
N ILE A 635 6.76 -16.14 27.85
CA ILE A 635 6.91 -15.19 26.75
C ILE A 635 7.22 -13.83 27.35
N ASP A 636 8.43 -13.34 27.13
CA ASP A 636 8.89 -12.06 27.68
C ASP A 636 8.29 -10.88 26.91
N ALA A 637 8.22 -11.00 25.58
CA ALA A 637 7.70 -9.98 24.68
C ALA A 637 7.40 -10.56 23.29
N GLN A 638 6.46 -9.93 22.58
CA GLN A 638 6.17 -10.19 21.17
C GLN A 638 5.94 -8.86 20.45
N ALA A 639 6.42 -8.75 19.22
CA ALA A 639 6.15 -7.61 18.36
C ALA A 639 4.68 -7.61 17.89
N ASP A 640 3.98 -6.50 18.14
CA ASP A 640 2.63 -6.23 17.62
C ASP A 640 2.70 -5.83 16.14
N THR A 641 3.06 -6.82 15.31
CA THR A 641 3.09 -6.68 13.84
C THR A 641 1.69 -6.76 13.24
N ASN A 642 0.76 -7.38 13.95
CA ASN A 642 -0.66 -7.48 13.67
C ASN A 642 -1.36 -7.94 14.96
N VAL A 643 -2.62 -7.55 15.16
CA VAL A 643 -3.45 -8.00 16.30
C VAL A 643 -3.62 -9.53 16.37
N TRP A 644 -3.40 -10.24 15.26
CA TRP A 644 -3.41 -11.69 15.12
C TRP A 644 -2.02 -12.32 14.96
N ALA A 645 -0.93 -11.57 15.15
CA ALA A 645 0.40 -12.16 15.24
C ALA A 645 0.39 -13.23 16.35
N LYS A 646 0.93 -14.41 16.09
CA LYS A 646 0.86 -15.54 17.04
C LYS A 646 2.24 -15.91 17.55
N ALA A 647 2.36 -16.12 18.85
CA ALA A 647 3.55 -16.72 19.44
C ALA A 647 3.21 -17.65 20.61
N GLY A 648 3.91 -18.78 20.73
CA GLY A 648 3.66 -19.73 21.82
C GLY A 648 4.18 -21.13 21.57
N ILE A 649 3.48 -22.13 22.09
CA ILE A 649 3.85 -23.55 22.00
C ILE A 649 3.15 -24.17 20.79
N MET A 650 3.91 -24.85 19.93
CA MET A 650 3.40 -25.65 18.81
C MET A 650 3.78 -27.12 19.01
N VAL A 651 2.85 -28.03 18.71
CA VAL A 651 3.08 -29.48 18.71
C VAL A 651 2.66 -30.07 17.36
N ARG A 652 3.51 -30.90 16.76
CA ARG A 652 3.25 -31.60 15.50
C ARG A 652 3.91 -32.96 15.47
N ASN A 653 3.39 -33.90 14.67
CA ASN A 653 4.09 -35.16 14.42
C ASN A 653 5.47 -34.93 13.77
N ASP A 654 5.56 -33.98 12.85
CA ASP A 654 6.81 -33.45 12.29
C ASP A 654 6.66 -31.94 12.11
N ILE A 655 7.38 -31.14 12.91
CA ILE A 655 7.23 -29.68 12.86
C ILE A 655 7.85 -29.04 11.60
N THR A 656 8.50 -29.83 10.75
CA THR A 656 9.15 -29.35 9.52
C THR A 656 8.32 -29.52 8.26
N GLU A 657 7.13 -30.14 8.35
CA GLU A 657 6.23 -30.41 7.23
C GLU A 657 5.03 -29.46 7.23
N ALA A 658 5.28 -28.19 6.91
CA ALA A 658 4.25 -27.14 6.87
C ALA A 658 3.14 -27.46 5.84
N GLY A 659 1.89 -27.26 6.26
CA GLY A 659 0.65 -27.53 5.51
C GLY A 659 0.27 -29.01 5.41
N ALA A 660 1.03 -29.92 6.03
CA ALA A 660 0.86 -31.36 5.82
C ALA A 660 1.07 -32.24 7.05
N SER A 661 1.77 -31.78 8.10
CA SER A 661 1.98 -32.64 9.28
C SER A 661 0.70 -32.76 10.12
N PRO A 662 0.17 -33.98 10.33
CA PRO A 662 -0.93 -34.24 11.25
C PRO A 662 -0.48 -34.14 12.72
N GLY A 663 -1.44 -34.31 13.63
CA GLY A 663 -1.20 -34.21 15.07
C GLY A 663 -0.84 -32.77 15.46
N TYR A 664 -1.50 -31.79 14.84
CA TYR A 664 -1.13 -30.39 14.93
C TYR A 664 -2.01 -29.62 15.93
N LEU A 665 -1.38 -28.93 16.88
CA LEU A 665 -2.00 -27.86 17.65
C LEU A 665 -1.01 -26.72 17.90
N ALA A 666 -1.55 -25.56 18.27
CA ALA A 666 -0.79 -24.41 18.75
C ALA A 666 -1.50 -23.75 19.93
N LEU A 667 -0.82 -23.65 21.08
CA LEU A 667 -1.22 -22.82 22.21
C LEU A 667 -0.42 -21.52 22.12
N VAL A 668 -1.08 -20.43 21.75
CA VAL A 668 -0.42 -19.16 21.41
C VAL A 668 -1.08 -17.97 22.10
N GLU A 669 -0.36 -16.87 22.18
CA GLU A 669 -0.93 -15.56 22.48
C GLU A 669 -0.89 -14.66 21.26
N THR A 670 -1.75 -13.64 21.27
CA THR A 670 -1.87 -12.64 20.22
C THR A 670 -1.94 -11.23 20.82
N PRO A 671 -1.38 -10.20 20.16
CA PRO A 671 -1.42 -8.84 20.68
C PRO A 671 -2.84 -8.31 20.94
N GLY A 672 -3.81 -8.67 20.09
CA GLY A 672 -5.18 -8.13 20.16
C GLY A 672 -6.29 -9.12 20.55
N ASN A 673 -6.05 -10.44 20.49
CA ASN A 673 -7.12 -11.45 20.63
C ASN A 673 -6.90 -12.44 21.79
N GLY A 674 -5.93 -12.16 22.65
CA GLY A 674 -5.73 -12.95 23.88
C GLY A 674 -4.96 -14.25 23.65
N TYR A 675 -5.31 -15.27 24.42
CA TYR A 675 -4.69 -16.60 24.42
C TYR A 675 -5.57 -17.58 23.64
N LEU A 676 -4.99 -18.27 22.68
CA LEU A 676 -5.65 -19.16 21.73
C LEU A 676 -5.12 -20.58 21.88
N LEU A 677 -6.01 -21.55 21.77
CA LEU A 677 -5.68 -22.94 21.53
C LEU A 677 -6.26 -23.32 20.17
N ASP A 678 -5.40 -23.40 19.16
CA ASP A 678 -5.74 -23.82 17.81
C ASP A 678 -5.41 -25.30 17.65
N TRP A 679 -6.25 -26.07 16.93
CA TRP A 679 -5.96 -27.48 16.63
C TRP A 679 -6.52 -27.95 15.30
N ASP A 680 -5.92 -29.03 14.80
CA ASP A 680 -6.34 -29.83 13.65
C ASP A 680 -7.42 -30.84 14.10
N ALA A 681 -8.70 -30.50 13.91
CA ALA A 681 -9.82 -31.29 14.43
C ALA A 681 -10.14 -32.52 13.60
N ASP A 682 -9.83 -32.53 12.31
CA ASP A 682 -10.14 -33.62 11.39
C ASP A 682 -8.93 -34.50 11.02
N GLY A 683 -7.72 -34.06 11.38
CA GLY A 683 -6.47 -34.77 11.22
C GLY A 683 -5.80 -34.58 9.85
N ASP A 684 -6.19 -33.57 9.09
CA ASP A 684 -5.66 -33.31 7.73
C ASP A 684 -4.30 -32.59 7.70
N GLY A 685 -3.83 -32.14 8.87
CA GLY A 685 -2.57 -31.42 9.02
C GLY A 685 -2.68 -29.89 9.01
N GLN A 686 -3.90 -29.33 9.06
CA GLN A 686 -4.18 -27.90 9.13
C GLN A 686 -4.94 -27.53 10.41
N LEU A 687 -4.65 -26.36 10.98
CA LEU A 687 -5.46 -25.83 12.08
C LEU A 687 -6.79 -25.32 11.53
N ASP A 688 -7.89 -25.88 12.02
CA ASP A 688 -9.24 -25.61 11.53
C ASP A 688 -10.26 -25.34 12.66
N SER A 689 -9.81 -25.46 13.91
CA SER A 689 -10.60 -25.22 15.11
C SER A 689 -9.82 -24.40 16.14
N GLN A 690 -10.53 -23.60 16.93
CA GLN A 690 -9.93 -22.66 17.89
C GLN A 690 -10.83 -22.46 19.13
N ASP A 691 -10.17 -22.37 20.28
CA ASP A 691 -10.71 -21.78 21.52
C ASP A 691 -9.87 -20.55 21.87
N SER A 692 -10.50 -19.51 22.45
CA SER A 692 -9.79 -18.30 22.88
C SER A 692 -10.31 -17.73 24.18
N THR A 693 -9.44 -17.04 24.92
CA THR A 693 -9.81 -16.38 26.19
C THR A 693 -8.85 -15.26 26.57
N GLY A 694 -9.29 -14.39 27.48
CA GLY A 694 -8.45 -13.40 28.16
C GLY A 694 -7.90 -12.30 27.25
N THR A 695 -6.87 -11.63 27.75
CA THR A 695 -6.12 -10.59 27.03
C THR A 695 -4.64 -10.84 27.29
N ALA A 696 -3.84 -10.88 26.22
CA ALA A 696 -2.41 -11.15 26.32
C ALA A 696 -1.72 -9.98 27.05
N THR A 697 -0.76 -10.31 27.91
CA THR A 697 0.05 -9.33 28.63
C THR A 697 1.48 -9.82 28.68
N TYR A 698 2.46 -8.94 28.60
CA TYR A 698 3.87 -9.33 28.61
C TYR A 698 4.54 -8.91 29.92
N PRO A 699 5.27 -9.81 30.61
CA PRO A 699 5.41 -11.22 30.28
C PRO A 699 4.15 -12.05 30.57
N SER A 700 3.99 -13.17 29.87
CA SER A 700 2.99 -14.23 30.14
C SER A 700 3.67 -15.60 30.22
N TRP A 701 2.92 -16.61 30.64
CA TRP A 701 3.35 -18.01 30.63
C TRP A 701 2.29 -18.87 29.99
N LEU A 702 2.72 -19.81 29.15
CA LEU A 702 1.88 -20.83 28.55
C LEU A 702 2.25 -22.20 29.10
N LYS A 703 1.24 -23.06 29.28
CA LYS A 703 1.41 -24.44 29.71
C LYS A 703 0.48 -25.34 28.92
N LEU A 704 1.04 -26.39 28.34
CA LEU A 704 0.33 -27.44 27.64
C LEU A 704 0.51 -28.76 28.39
N VAL A 705 -0.58 -29.43 28.74
CA VAL A 705 -0.55 -30.73 29.42
C VAL A 705 -1.18 -31.79 28.52
N ARG A 706 -0.47 -32.89 28.30
CA ARG A 706 -0.92 -34.00 27.45
C ARG A 706 -1.27 -35.26 28.26
N HIS A 707 -2.43 -35.83 27.95
CA HIS A 707 -2.89 -37.14 28.44
C HIS A 707 -3.45 -37.95 27.28
N GLY A 708 -2.67 -38.91 26.78
CA GLY A 708 -2.95 -39.69 25.58
C GLY A 708 -2.98 -38.80 24.33
N THR A 709 -4.17 -38.65 23.76
CA THR A 709 -4.45 -37.73 22.65
C THR A 709 -5.20 -36.47 23.09
N THR A 710 -5.40 -36.29 24.40
CA THR A 710 -6.06 -35.10 24.97
C THR A 710 -5.03 -34.09 25.42
N TYR A 711 -5.24 -32.83 25.06
CA TYR A 711 -4.36 -31.70 25.42
C TYR A 711 -5.17 -30.63 26.13
N SER A 712 -4.62 -30.10 27.22
CA SER A 712 -5.18 -28.95 27.93
C SER A 712 -4.20 -27.79 27.91
N GLY A 713 -4.62 -26.67 27.33
CA GLY A 713 -3.84 -25.44 27.25
C GLY A 713 -4.20 -24.47 28.37
N TYR A 714 -3.19 -23.87 28.99
CA TYR A 714 -3.35 -22.89 30.07
C TYR A 714 -2.46 -21.68 29.85
N TYR A 715 -2.87 -20.54 30.40
CA TYR A 715 -2.05 -19.34 30.50
C TYR A 715 -1.94 -18.83 31.93
N SER A 716 -0.90 -18.04 32.21
CA SER A 716 -0.72 -17.28 33.45
C SER A 716 -0.09 -15.93 33.16
N THR A 717 -0.41 -14.92 33.99
CA THR A 717 0.21 -13.58 33.95
C THR A 717 1.11 -13.33 35.16
N ASP A 718 1.24 -14.30 36.07
CA ASP A 718 1.97 -14.19 37.33
C ASP A 718 2.78 -15.46 37.69
N ASP A 719 2.85 -16.44 36.78
CA ASP A 719 3.48 -17.75 36.95
C ASP A 719 2.94 -18.60 38.12
N SER A 720 1.76 -18.28 38.64
CA SER A 720 1.19 -18.95 39.81
C SER A 720 -0.28 -19.32 39.63
N THR A 721 -1.06 -18.42 39.05
CA THR A 721 -2.48 -18.58 38.75
C THR A 721 -2.60 -19.01 37.29
N TRP A 722 -3.00 -20.27 37.08
CA TRP A 722 -3.16 -20.85 35.75
C TRP A 722 -4.63 -20.91 35.36
N ASN A 723 -4.96 -20.25 34.24
CA ASN A 723 -6.30 -20.19 33.67
C ASN A 723 -6.38 -21.13 32.46
N LEU A 724 -7.46 -21.89 32.34
CA LEU A 724 -7.68 -22.79 31.21
C LEU A 724 -8.06 -21.98 29.97
N VAL A 725 -7.38 -22.26 28.85
CA VAL A 725 -7.77 -21.78 27.51
C VAL A 725 -8.78 -22.76 26.91
N GLY A 726 -8.42 -24.04 26.87
CA GLY A 726 -9.29 -25.11 26.34
C GLY A 726 -8.72 -26.51 26.61
N THR A 727 -9.57 -27.52 26.42
CA THR A 727 -9.18 -28.94 26.45
C THR A 727 -9.70 -29.62 25.19
N ILE A 728 -8.79 -30.18 24.39
CA ILE A 728 -9.09 -30.74 23.06
C ILE A 728 -8.61 -32.18 22.95
N THR A 729 -9.13 -32.92 21.98
CA THR A 729 -8.62 -34.25 21.59
C THR A 729 -8.11 -34.19 20.16
N LEU A 730 -6.86 -34.58 19.97
CA LEU A 730 -6.17 -34.52 18.68
C LEU A 730 -6.15 -35.91 18.01
N PRO A 731 -6.97 -36.16 16.98
CA PRO A 731 -7.25 -37.52 16.48
C PRO A 731 -6.03 -38.23 15.89
N THR A 732 -5.05 -37.47 15.38
CA THR A 732 -3.88 -37.98 14.66
C THR A 732 -2.55 -37.76 15.41
N ALA A 733 -2.61 -37.51 16.71
CA ALA A 733 -1.41 -37.37 17.55
C ALA A 733 -0.59 -38.67 17.61
N ALA A 734 0.67 -38.61 17.21
CA ALA A 734 1.60 -39.73 17.30
C ALA A 734 2.02 -40.00 18.77
N PRO A 735 2.53 -41.21 19.11
CA PRO A 735 2.99 -41.53 20.46
C PRO A 735 4.05 -40.56 21.01
N THR A 736 4.90 -40.06 20.12
CA THR A 736 5.86 -38.98 20.37
C THR A 736 5.73 -37.95 19.26
N GLN A 737 5.84 -36.68 19.60
CA GLN A 737 5.70 -35.55 18.69
C GLN A 737 6.81 -34.52 18.91
N ASP A 738 7.06 -33.71 17.90
CA ASP A 738 7.89 -32.52 18.04
C ASP A 738 7.11 -31.46 18.83
N VAL A 739 7.81 -30.74 19.71
CA VAL A 739 7.27 -29.59 20.42
C VAL A 739 8.24 -28.43 20.36
N GLY A 740 7.73 -27.24 20.08
CA GLY A 740 8.56 -26.07 19.90
C GLY A 740 7.88 -24.77 20.26
N LEU A 741 8.70 -23.74 20.29
CA LEU A 741 8.30 -22.35 20.35
C LEU A 741 8.04 -21.89 18.92
N THR A 742 6.89 -21.30 18.65
CA THR A 742 6.52 -20.81 17.32
C THR A 742 6.27 -19.32 17.34
N ALA A 743 6.55 -18.66 16.21
CA ALA A 743 6.16 -17.27 15.95
C ALA A 743 5.75 -17.06 14.49
N THR A 744 4.72 -16.26 14.27
CA THR A 744 4.34 -15.70 12.97
C THR A 744 3.91 -14.24 13.13
N SER A 745 4.29 -13.38 12.18
CA SER A 745 3.98 -11.95 12.23
C SER A 745 2.55 -11.62 11.83
N HIS A 746 1.85 -12.58 11.21
CA HIS A 746 0.52 -12.38 10.63
C HIS A 746 0.49 -11.16 9.67
N ALA A 747 1.61 -10.95 8.98
CA ALA A 747 1.88 -9.87 8.05
C ALA A 747 3.00 -10.34 7.11
N ALA A 748 2.61 -10.89 5.95
CA ALA A 748 3.56 -11.38 4.95
C ALA A 748 4.58 -10.30 4.58
N GLY A 749 5.87 -10.64 4.62
CA GLY A 749 6.97 -9.71 4.35
C GLY A 749 7.38 -8.82 5.55
N THR A 750 6.59 -8.76 6.62
CA THR A 750 6.95 -8.07 7.87
C THR A 750 7.52 -9.07 8.86
N THR A 751 8.70 -8.79 9.41
CA THR A 751 9.32 -9.64 10.44
C THR A 751 8.86 -9.21 11.83
N GLY A 752 8.25 -10.11 12.59
CA GLY A 752 7.95 -9.93 14.02
C GLY A 752 9.00 -10.64 14.88
N GLU A 753 9.37 -10.03 16.02
CA GLU A 753 10.26 -10.62 17.03
C GLU A 753 9.45 -11.13 18.22
N THR A 754 9.75 -12.34 18.68
CA THR A 754 9.28 -12.87 19.95
C THR A 754 10.45 -13.34 20.80
N ASP A 755 10.45 -12.92 22.05
CA ASP A 755 11.40 -13.31 23.09
C ASP A 755 10.73 -14.29 24.04
N PHE A 756 11.30 -15.49 24.14
CA PHE A 756 10.90 -16.55 25.06
C PHE A 756 11.97 -16.76 26.12
N ASP A 757 11.56 -17.30 27.26
CA ASP A 757 12.44 -17.78 28.32
C ASP A 757 11.87 -19.03 28.97
N SER A 758 12.73 -19.79 29.65
CA SER A 758 12.32 -20.91 30.51
C SER A 758 11.45 -21.96 29.80
N PHE A 759 11.78 -22.27 28.54
CA PHE A 759 11.11 -23.34 27.79
C PHE A 759 11.51 -24.73 28.32
N THR A 760 10.53 -25.46 28.83
CA THR A 760 10.72 -26.80 29.40
C THR A 760 9.63 -27.76 28.95
N THR A 761 9.99 -29.04 28.85
CA THR A 761 9.09 -30.18 28.64
C THR A 761 9.67 -31.34 29.46
N ASP A 762 8.83 -32.11 30.14
CA ASP A 762 9.22 -33.12 31.15
C ASP A 762 9.12 -34.58 30.67
#